data_AF-A0AAV2VQ69-F1
#
_entry.id   AF-A0AAV2VQ69-F1
#
_cell.length_a   1.000
_cell.length_b   1.000
_cell.length_c   1.000
_cell.angle_alpha   90.00
_cell.angle_beta   90.00
_cell.angle_gamma   90.00
#
_symmetry.space_group_name_H-M   'P 1'
#
loop_
_entity.id
_entity.type
_entity.pdbx_description
1 polymer ?
#
loop_
_entity_poly.entity_id
_entity_poly.type
_entity_poly.pdbx_seq_one_letter_code
_entity_poly.pdbx_strand_id
1 'polypeptide(L)'
;MLIVSEKYRTAAIIAKALGFRHFIDDHFENDRGDIVCFASGHLFTTVHDQPDVYDWQSPDNFNNLPRELLMVPNKFNVFIRGENVPSTTLLQSIIEKMRASDMIVNACDFDREGERIFYDIFNAADTTAHIYRMDLSKGLTRRLVCESYSNLLDGTMTKSRSYASSARNCGDFAYALATQVATFHARSGKLHPALTGYKEAKSSTLSLGRVQIPVLRFIGLRCQEVEQYHVRSINVPQLSTKISRYRCDFVYSPEKSGTDPALLEHPRLAKQYVNVRQQMSRQVKVLDISVEHVVFSPPSPHNTASIQGVMENLTPKETMDAMQGLYMKGLISYPRSDNNTLSSDHYSNGRLASLLDSLSRNDGFSVKDDGESLSDLARSLEHSDTPDCVQTHGSLAHSAIVPTDASPNEGQLNEAEQAVYNEICSRFVDSVKGETYGQEVSIAVAFTEEAVALLGEERSIFTCTKTIGEGDNKLTSLSVGDTFEVSDISVSQIWRDVPQYYTLSSLPLVMQEAGLGTAATRDTVIDTLLKRKYVDIIHEGGVKHVIITQRGLALLTIIPLEFKTPELTAEWENKLNEIEQCSDMEVADKLRREFVSGVFDKVQYLCRLFNTGQMNPKTSTAPAGDSHKKQVSLRASQLNIKIDMSEFVTTQQCHDFLLANPLPFHSREKIALGSTGHIVDDETLRDTRQVAIRRNQNAKAAPPSPQQMLTANQLALTVKLKVPPAAKKSAQKCHEFIQLCMSKRAPSPNQLKTVKKLARELEHPIPKEVLRSRQKVIELTKTLRKIKNSRVKR
;
A
#
# COMPACT_ATOMS: atom_id res chain seq x y z
N MET A 1 -10.89 -12.88 -43.85
CA MET A 1 -10.62 -11.90 -42.77
C MET A 1 -9.78 -12.55 -41.69
N LEU A 2 -8.92 -11.79 -40.99
CA LEU A 2 -8.18 -12.25 -39.82
C LEU A 2 -8.52 -11.44 -38.57
N ILE A 3 -8.76 -12.09 -37.43
CA ILE A 3 -8.86 -11.45 -36.12
C ILE A 3 -7.66 -11.87 -35.27
N VAL A 4 -6.92 -10.92 -34.72
CA VAL A 4 -5.71 -11.18 -33.91
C VAL A 4 -5.96 -10.73 -32.48
N SER A 5 -5.93 -11.66 -31.54
CA SER A 5 -6.07 -11.35 -30.10
C SER A 5 -4.74 -11.50 -29.34
N GLU A 6 -4.69 -11.01 -28.10
CA GLU A 6 -3.45 -11.12 -27.32
C GLU A 6 -3.20 -12.55 -26.81
N LYS A 7 -4.24 -13.23 -26.32
CA LYS A 7 -4.13 -14.53 -25.63
C LYS A 7 -5.04 -15.56 -26.28
N TYR A 8 -4.60 -16.83 -26.27
CA TYR A 8 -5.40 -17.98 -26.72
C TYR A 8 -6.82 -17.98 -26.15
N ARG A 9 -6.97 -17.69 -24.85
CA ARG A 9 -8.27 -17.70 -24.19
C ARG A 9 -9.22 -16.63 -24.75
N THR A 10 -8.71 -15.44 -25.06
CA THR A 10 -9.48 -14.37 -25.72
C THR A 10 -9.87 -14.80 -27.14
N ALA A 11 -8.93 -15.36 -27.91
CA ALA A 11 -9.24 -15.94 -29.24
C ALA A 11 -10.35 -16.99 -29.15
N ALA A 12 -10.30 -17.90 -28.18
CA ALA A 12 -11.30 -18.94 -28.00
C ALA A 12 -12.69 -18.36 -27.66
N ILE A 13 -12.75 -17.29 -26.86
CA ILE A 13 -14.00 -16.60 -26.53
C ILE A 13 -14.57 -15.92 -27.78
N ILE A 14 -13.74 -15.19 -28.54
CA ILE A 14 -14.13 -14.54 -29.80
C ILE A 14 -14.63 -15.58 -30.79
N ALA A 15 -13.86 -16.66 -30.99
CA ALA A 15 -14.19 -17.76 -31.88
C ALA A 15 -15.56 -18.37 -31.53
N LYS A 16 -15.79 -18.68 -30.24
CA LYS A 16 -17.08 -19.20 -29.77
C LYS A 16 -18.23 -18.22 -29.98
N ALA A 17 -18.03 -16.93 -29.70
CA ALA A 17 -19.08 -15.92 -29.81
C ALA A 17 -19.50 -15.68 -31.27
N LEU A 18 -18.52 -15.65 -32.18
CA LEU A 18 -18.70 -15.33 -33.60
C LEU A 18 -18.87 -16.57 -34.49
N GLY A 19 -18.73 -17.78 -33.97
CA GLY A 19 -19.02 -19.02 -34.67
C GLY A 19 -17.85 -19.62 -35.49
N PHE A 20 -16.61 -19.39 -35.07
CA PHE A 20 -15.42 -20.08 -35.60
C PHE A 20 -15.29 -21.44 -34.90
N ARG A 21 -15.68 -22.50 -35.60
CA ARG A 21 -15.92 -23.83 -35.01
C ARG A 21 -14.72 -24.76 -35.07
N HIS A 22 -13.81 -24.52 -36.00
CA HIS A 22 -12.66 -25.39 -36.24
C HIS A 22 -11.44 -24.80 -35.57
N PHE A 23 -10.66 -25.63 -34.87
CA PHE A 23 -9.36 -25.24 -34.33
C PHE A 23 -8.29 -26.06 -35.05
N ILE A 24 -7.38 -25.38 -35.74
CA ILE A 24 -6.35 -26.00 -36.58
C ILE A 24 -5.01 -25.49 -36.06
N ASP A 25 -4.27 -26.39 -35.39
CA ASP A 25 -2.95 -26.19 -34.78
C ASP A 25 -2.82 -24.98 -33.82
N ASP A 26 -2.86 -23.77 -34.37
CA ASP A 26 -2.58 -22.50 -33.69
C ASP A 26 -3.65 -21.41 -33.91
N HIS A 27 -4.76 -21.71 -34.59
CA HIS A 27 -5.82 -20.75 -34.86
C HIS A 27 -7.21 -21.38 -34.92
N PHE A 28 -8.24 -20.54 -34.89
CA PHE A 28 -9.63 -20.91 -35.14
C PHE A 28 -10.05 -20.48 -36.54
N GLU A 29 -10.87 -21.28 -37.21
CA GLU A 29 -11.39 -21.01 -38.55
C GLU A 29 -12.91 -21.23 -38.61
N ASN A 30 -13.61 -20.49 -39.48
CA ASN A 30 -15.01 -20.71 -39.82
C ASN A 30 -15.15 -21.32 -41.23
N ASP A 31 -16.35 -21.76 -41.60
CA ASP A 31 -16.58 -22.40 -42.91
C ASP A 31 -16.38 -21.45 -44.12
N ARG A 32 -16.18 -20.15 -43.88
CA ARG A 32 -15.89 -19.13 -44.90
C ARG A 32 -14.39 -18.91 -45.12
N GLY A 33 -13.53 -19.54 -44.32
CA GLY A 33 -12.08 -19.31 -44.35
C GLY A 33 -11.62 -18.07 -43.57
N ASP A 34 -12.48 -17.47 -42.74
CA ASP A 34 -12.02 -16.42 -41.82
C ASP A 34 -11.32 -17.04 -40.62
N ILE A 35 -10.34 -16.31 -40.07
CA ILE A 35 -9.42 -16.83 -39.06
C ILE A 35 -9.47 -15.97 -37.78
N VAL A 36 -9.39 -16.61 -36.61
CA VAL A 36 -9.03 -15.98 -35.32
C VAL A 36 -7.73 -16.58 -34.80
N CYS A 37 -6.70 -15.78 -34.60
CA CYS A 37 -5.42 -16.20 -34.01
C CYS A 37 -5.06 -15.39 -32.75
N PHE A 38 -3.90 -15.68 -32.15
CA PHE A 38 -3.44 -15.05 -30.93
C PHE A 38 -1.92 -14.93 -30.86
N ALA A 39 -1.42 -13.82 -30.30
CA ALA A 39 0.03 -13.54 -30.17
C ALA A 39 0.69 -14.23 -28.96
N SER A 40 -0.09 -14.60 -27.94
CA SER A 40 0.39 -15.06 -26.63
C SER A 40 1.26 -14.02 -25.88
N GLY A 41 0.98 -12.73 -26.04
CA GLY A 41 1.77 -11.61 -25.50
C GLY A 41 2.82 -11.10 -26.50
N HIS A 42 3.92 -10.51 -26.00
CA HIS A 42 4.97 -9.96 -26.87
C HIS A 42 5.81 -11.06 -27.54
N LEU A 43 5.69 -11.17 -28.87
CA LEU A 43 6.53 -12.02 -29.72
C LEU A 43 7.83 -11.33 -30.16
N PHE A 44 7.96 -10.03 -29.89
CA PHE A 44 9.16 -9.23 -30.13
C PHE A 44 9.76 -8.74 -28.82
N THR A 45 11.07 -8.56 -28.80
CA THR A 45 11.79 -7.86 -27.74
C THR A 45 12.68 -6.78 -28.35
N THR A 46 12.90 -5.72 -27.59
CA THR A 46 13.82 -4.66 -27.97
C THR A 46 15.24 -5.04 -27.64
N VAL A 47 16.11 -4.90 -28.63
CA VAL A 47 17.56 -5.05 -28.50
C VAL A 47 18.26 -3.87 -29.17
N HIS A 48 19.53 -3.73 -28.88
CA HIS A 48 20.42 -2.85 -29.60
C HIS A 48 20.93 -3.55 -30.88
N ASP A 49 21.18 -2.77 -31.93
CA ASP A 49 21.69 -3.19 -33.24
C ASP A 49 23.14 -3.74 -33.26
N GLN A 50 23.96 -3.50 -32.23
CA GLN A 50 25.35 -3.97 -32.17
C GLN A 50 25.61 -4.81 -30.90
N PRO A 51 25.19 -6.09 -30.86
CA PRO A 51 25.28 -6.91 -29.65
C PRO A 51 26.70 -7.05 -29.06
N ASP A 52 27.73 -6.82 -29.87
CA ASP A 52 29.14 -6.95 -29.49
C ASP A 52 29.80 -5.66 -28.98
N VAL A 53 29.10 -4.51 -29.04
CA VAL A 53 29.67 -3.21 -28.63
C VAL A 53 29.68 -3.02 -27.11
N TYR A 54 28.77 -3.69 -26.41
CA TYR A 54 28.69 -3.66 -24.96
C TYR A 54 29.24 -4.96 -24.35
N ASP A 55 30.53 -4.96 -24.04
CA ASP A 55 31.16 -5.95 -23.17
C ASP A 55 30.68 -5.78 -21.72
N TRP A 56 30.05 -6.83 -21.21
CA TRP A 56 29.50 -6.91 -19.85
C TRP A 56 30.58 -7.07 -18.77
N GLN A 57 31.84 -7.26 -19.16
CA GLN A 57 33.00 -7.33 -18.27
C GLN A 57 33.63 -5.94 -18.02
N SER A 58 33.39 -4.95 -18.89
CA SER A 58 33.86 -3.57 -18.71
C SER A 58 32.78 -2.54 -19.09
N PRO A 59 32.31 -1.71 -18.14
CA PRO A 59 31.16 -0.84 -18.37
C PRO A 59 31.50 0.47 -19.10
N ASP A 60 32.75 0.71 -19.52
CA ASP A 60 33.17 2.00 -20.10
C ASP A 60 32.50 2.33 -21.45
N ASN A 61 32.12 1.30 -22.21
CA ASN A 61 31.33 1.42 -23.44
C ASN A 61 29.92 2.02 -23.20
N PHE A 62 29.35 1.91 -21.99
CA PHE A 62 28.07 2.54 -21.63
C PHE A 62 28.13 4.07 -21.48
N ASN A 63 29.31 4.69 -21.65
CA ASN A 63 29.43 6.14 -21.68
C ASN A 63 28.71 6.78 -22.88
N ASN A 64 28.45 6.01 -23.95
CA ASN A 64 27.69 6.44 -25.12
C ASN A 64 26.65 5.35 -25.41
N LEU A 65 25.40 5.55 -25.01
CA LEU A 65 24.34 4.55 -25.16
C LEU A 65 23.88 4.45 -26.62
N PRO A 66 23.43 3.26 -27.07
CA PRO A 66 23.05 3.06 -28.47
C PRO A 66 21.69 3.71 -28.70
N ARG A 67 21.55 4.47 -29.79
CA ARG A 67 20.29 5.15 -30.13
C ARG A 67 19.42 4.37 -31.11
N GLU A 68 20.04 3.44 -31.84
CA GLU A 68 19.37 2.57 -32.78
C GLU A 68 18.97 1.27 -32.07
N LEU A 69 17.66 1.02 -32.05
CA LEU A 69 17.06 -0.15 -31.40
C LEU A 69 16.35 -0.99 -32.45
N LEU A 70 16.51 -2.31 -32.35
CA LEU A 70 15.88 -3.29 -33.22
C LEU A 70 14.82 -4.07 -32.43
N MET A 71 13.69 -4.35 -33.07
CA MET A 71 12.74 -5.35 -32.59
C MET A 71 13.17 -6.70 -33.16
N VAL A 72 13.50 -7.64 -32.29
CA VAL A 72 13.87 -9.01 -32.70
C VAL A 72 12.88 -10.02 -32.14
N PRO A 73 12.60 -11.11 -32.88
CA PRO A 73 11.74 -12.17 -32.38
C PRO A 73 12.25 -12.71 -31.04
N ASN A 74 11.36 -12.73 -30.05
CA ASN A 74 11.62 -13.33 -28.75
C ASN A 74 11.51 -14.86 -28.84
N LYS A 75 12.35 -15.59 -28.11
CA LYS A 75 12.47 -17.06 -28.18
C LYS A 75 12.01 -17.70 -26.86
N PHE A 76 10.82 -18.29 -26.88
CA PHE A 76 10.25 -19.04 -25.77
C PHE A 76 9.24 -20.08 -26.30
N ASN A 77 8.80 -21.00 -25.44
CA ASN A 77 7.73 -21.95 -25.79
C ASN A 77 6.39 -21.41 -25.30
N VAL A 78 5.40 -21.44 -26.19
CA VAL A 78 4.00 -21.14 -25.94
C VAL A 78 3.25 -22.45 -25.73
N PHE A 79 2.45 -22.54 -24.67
CA PHE A 79 1.63 -23.72 -24.43
C PHE A 79 0.22 -23.54 -25.00
N ILE A 80 -0.16 -24.37 -25.96
CA ILE A 80 -1.44 -24.31 -26.68
C ILE A 80 -2.08 -25.70 -26.63
N ARG A 81 -3.24 -25.83 -25.96
CA ARG A 81 -4.04 -27.07 -25.88
C ARG A 81 -3.28 -28.37 -25.54
N GLY A 82 -2.21 -28.30 -24.76
CA GLY A 82 -1.41 -29.49 -24.42
C GLY A 82 -0.06 -29.57 -25.10
N GLU A 83 0.18 -28.72 -26.09
CA GLU A 83 1.38 -28.75 -26.94
C GLU A 83 2.25 -27.52 -26.72
N ASN A 84 3.56 -27.70 -26.87
CA ASN A 84 4.54 -26.61 -26.82
C ASN A 84 4.87 -26.16 -28.24
N VAL A 85 4.50 -24.92 -28.56
CA VAL A 85 4.78 -24.28 -29.85
C VAL A 85 5.86 -23.23 -29.65
N PRO A 86 6.98 -23.28 -30.40
CA PRO A 86 7.97 -22.21 -30.37
C PRO A 86 7.35 -20.87 -30.76
N SER A 87 7.64 -19.81 -30.00
CA SER A 87 7.14 -18.45 -30.28
C SER A 87 7.47 -17.97 -31.70
N THR A 88 8.62 -18.39 -32.25
CA THR A 88 9.02 -18.08 -33.62
C THR A 88 8.15 -18.76 -34.67
N THR A 89 7.71 -19.99 -34.41
CA THR A 89 6.79 -20.72 -35.30
C THR A 89 5.41 -20.08 -35.27
N LEU A 90 4.91 -19.74 -34.07
CA LEU A 90 3.66 -19.01 -33.92
C LEU A 90 3.71 -17.65 -34.62
N LEU A 91 4.80 -16.88 -34.43
CA LEU A 91 5.00 -15.59 -35.09
C LEU A 91 4.95 -15.71 -36.62
N GLN A 92 5.69 -16.68 -37.18
CA GLN A 92 5.74 -16.90 -38.62
C GLN A 92 4.34 -17.24 -39.17
N SER A 93 3.62 -18.11 -38.47
CA SER A 93 2.25 -18.48 -38.82
C SER A 93 1.28 -17.28 -38.81
N ILE A 94 1.38 -16.39 -37.82
CA ILE A 94 0.56 -15.17 -37.77
C ILE A 94 0.92 -14.23 -38.93
N ILE A 95 2.22 -14.04 -39.22
CA ILE A 95 2.69 -13.19 -40.32
C ILE A 95 2.15 -13.69 -41.67
N GLU A 96 2.19 -14.99 -41.92
CA GLU A 96 1.66 -15.59 -43.16
C GLU A 96 0.15 -15.34 -43.29
N LYS A 97 -0.61 -15.51 -42.21
CA LYS A 97 -2.04 -15.23 -42.17
C LYS A 97 -2.36 -13.73 -42.38
N MET A 98 -1.55 -12.84 -41.82
CA MET A 98 -1.68 -11.39 -42.04
C MET A 98 -1.44 -11.02 -43.51
N ARG A 99 -0.41 -11.60 -44.15
CA ARG A 99 -0.13 -11.37 -45.59
C ARG A 99 -1.22 -11.92 -46.50
N ALA A 100 -1.89 -12.98 -46.10
CA ALA A 100 -2.96 -13.62 -46.87
C ALA A 100 -4.35 -12.97 -46.68
N SER A 101 -4.49 -11.95 -45.82
CA SER A 101 -5.78 -11.36 -45.46
C SER A 101 -5.93 -9.93 -45.96
N ASP A 102 -7.05 -9.59 -46.59
CA ASP A 102 -7.35 -8.21 -47.01
C ASP A 102 -7.82 -7.31 -45.86
N MET A 103 -8.39 -7.93 -44.80
CA MET A 103 -8.94 -7.26 -43.63
C MET A 103 -8.46 -7.94 -42.36
N ILE A 104 -7.87 -7.15 -41.45
CA ILE A 104 -7.31 -7.59 -40.17
C ILE A 104 -7.98 -6.81 -39.03
N VAL A 105 -8.45 -7.52 -38.01
CA VAL A 105 -9.06 -6.94 -36.81
C VAL A 105 -8.10 -7.10 -35.63
N ASN A 106 -7.62 -5.99 -35.08
CA ASN A 106 -6.91 -5.97 -33.80
C ASN A 106 -7.91 -6.17 -32.65
N ALA A 107 -7.82 -7.32 -31.99
CA ALA A 107 -8.58 -7.71 -30.81
C ALA A 107 -7.67 -8.00 -29.60
N CYS A 108 -6.46 -7.44 -29.57
CA CYS A 108 -5.64 -7.38 -28.35
C CYS A 108 -6.32 -6.50 -27.28
N ASP A 109 -5.83 -6.52 -26.04
CA ASP A 109 -6.37 -5.69 -24.96
C ASP A 109 -6.43 -4.21 -25.39
N PHE A 110 -7.49 -3.48 -24.98
CA PHE A 110 -7.80 -2.12 -25.47
C PHE A 110 -6.93 -1.02 -24.85
N ASP A 111 -5.63 -1.27 -24.67
CA ASP A 111 -4.66 -0.38 -24.05
C ASP A 111 -3.44 -0.14 -24.96
N ARG A 112 -2.46 0.64 -24.50
CA ARG A 112 -1.23 0.92 -25.26
C ARG A 112 -0.42 -0.35 -25.56
N GLU A 113 -0.40 -1.31 -24.64
CA GLU A 113 0.42 -2.52 -24.80
C GLU A 113 -0.19 -3.48 -25.81
N GLY A 114 -1.51 -3.68 -25.77
CA GLY A 114 -2.23 -4.49 -26.75
C GLY A 114 -2.09 -3.95 -28.17
N GLU A 115 -2.10 -2.62 -28.34
CA GLU A 115 -1.82 -1.97 -29.63
C GLU A 115 -0.40 -2.28 -30.12
N ARG A 116 0.61 -2.16 -29.25
CA ARG A 116 1.98 -2.50 -29.63
C ARG A 116 2.16 -3.98 -29.96
N ILE A 117 1.59 -4.89 -29.17
CA ILE A 117 1.66 -6.34 -29.44
C ILE A 117 1.16 -6.64 -30.85
N PHE A 118 0.05 -6.04 -31.25
CA PHE A 118 -0.51 -6.19 -32.58
C PHE A 118 0.39 -5.55 -33.65
N TYR A 119 0.76 -4.27 -33.48
CA TYR A 119 1.49 -3.51 -34.49
C TYR A 119 2.93 -3.99 -34.69
N ASP A 120 3.60 -4.53 -33.68
CA ASP A 120 4.94 -5.14 -33.84
C ASP A 120 4.87 -6.33 -34.84
N ILE A 121 3.80 -7.14 -34.77
CA ILE A 121 3.58 -8.27 -35.69
C ILE A 121 3.13 -7.76 -37.07
N PHE A 122 2.19 -6.80 -37.11
CA PHE A 122 1.68 -6.22 -38.34
C PHE A 122 2.80 -5.57 -39.17
N ASN A 123 3.68 -4.80 -38.52
CA ASN A 123 4.82 -4.16 -39.18
C ASN A 123 5.83 -5.19 -39.72
N ALA A 124 6.01 -6.34 -39.03
CA ALA A 124 6.84 -7.43 -39.53
C ALA A 124 6.19 -8.21 -40.68
N ALA A 125 4.85 -8.24 -40.74
CA ALA A 125 4.12 -8.85 -41.85
C ALA A 125 4.26 -8.06 -43.15
N ASP A 126 4.43 -6.73 -43.05
CA ASP A 126 4.62 -5.82 -44.19
C ASP A 126 3.51 -5.99 -45.25
N THR A 127 2.27 -5.79 -44.81
CA THR A 127 1.05 -5.98 -45.63
C THR A 127 0.29 -4.65 -45.78
N THR A 128 -0.54 -4.57 -46.82
CA THR A 128 -1.41 -3.42 -47.11
C THR A 128 -2.85 -3.61 -46.61
N ALA A 129 -3.10 -4.69 -45.86
CA ALA A 129 -4.42 -5.02 -45.34
C ALA A 129 -5.05 -3.89 -44.52
N HIS A 130 -6.36 -3.71 -44.67
CA HIS A 130 -7.11 -2.73 -43.87
C HIS A 130 -7.25 -3.20 -42.42
N ILE A 131 -6.95 -2.31 -41.48
CA ILE A 131 -6.95 -2.60 -40.04
C ILE A 131 -8.22 -2.04 -39.41
N TYR A 132 -8.91 -2.90 -38.67
CA TYR A 132 -9.98 -2.51 -37.76
C TYR A 132 -9.59 -2.77 -36.32
N ARG A 133 -10.20 -2.03 -35.40
CA ARG A 133 -9.98 -2.19 -33.96
C ARG A 133 -11.26 -2.64 -33.26
N MET A 134 -11.16 -3.75 -32.53
CA MET A 134 -12.24 -4.29 -31.70
C MET A 134 -12.02 -3.90 -30.23
N ASP A 135 -12.98 -3.19 -29.64
CA ASP A 135 -12.95 -2.81 -28.22
C ASP A 135 -13.62 -3.88 -27.33
N LEU A 136 -12.81 -4.60 -26.56
CA LEU A 136 -13.27 -5.62 -25.61
C LEU A 136 -13.33 -5.11 -24.15
N SER A 137 -13.13 -3.81 -23.92
CA SER A 137 -13.01 -3.24 -22.57
C SER A 137 -14.27 -3.40 -21.71
N LYS A 138 -15.44 -3.52 -22.35
CA LYS A 138 -16.75 -3.71 -21.70
C LYS A 138 -16.90 -5.07 -21.03
N GLY A 139 -16.16 -6.08 -21.45
CA GLY A 139 -16.26 -7.45 -20.95
C GLY A 139 -16.31 -8.51 -22.07
N LEU A 140 -16.23 -9.77 -21.65
CA LEU A 140 -16.03 -10.92 -22.57
C LEU A 140 -17.25 -11.84 -22.68
N THR A 141 -18.45 -11.36 -22.33
CA THR A 141 -19.69 -12.13 -22.54
C THR A 141 -20.03 -12.20 -24.03
N ARG A 142 -20.76 -13.25 -24.47
CA ARG A 142 -21.11 -13.43 -25.88
C ARG A 142 -21.78 -12.18 -26.47
N ARG A 143 -22.73 -11.59 -25.73
CA ARG A 143 -23.44 -10.38 -26.14
C ARG A 143 -22.48 -9.22 -26.39
N LEU A 144 -21.58 -8.95 -25.43
CA LEU A 144 -20.61 -7.86 -25.51
C LEU A 144 -19.61 -8.07 -26.64
N VAL A 145 -19.11 -9.30 -26.83
CA VAL A 145 -18.20 -9.62 -27.94
C VAL A 145 -18.87 -9.41 -29.30
N CYS A 146 -20.13 -9.83 -29.47
CA CYS A 146 -20.89 -9.59 -30.70
C CYS A 146 -21.19 -8.10 -30.92
N GLU A 147 -21.51 -7.35 -29.86
CA GLU A 147 -21.69 -5.90 -29.89
C GLU A 147 -20.41 -5.20 -30.34
N SER A 148 -19.26 -5.55 -29.77
CA SER A 148 -17.94 -5.00 -30.15
C SER A 148 -17.56 -5.35 -31.58
N TYR A 149 -17.87 -6.57 -32.05
CA TYR A 149 -17.59 -6.99 -33.42
C TYR A 149 -18.47 -6.26 -34.45
N SER A 150 -19.69 -5.87 -34.05
CA SER A 150 -20.60 -5.12 -34.94
C SER A 150 -20.22 -3.64 -35.02
N ASN A 151 -19.45 -3.13 -34.06
CA ASN A 151 -19.06 -1.72 -33.93
C ASN A 151 -17.52 -1.57 -33.99
N LEU A 152 -16.89 -2.14 -35.02
CA LEU A 152 -15.45 -2.01 -35.22
C LEU A 152 -15.06 -0.56 -35.49
N LEU A 153 -13.97 -0.13 -34.87
CA LEU A 153 -13.35 1.17 -35.12
C LEU A 153 -12.33 1.05 -36.25
N ASP A 154 -12.03 2.16 -36.94
CA ASP A 154 -10.87 2.21 -37.83
C ASP A 154 -9.59 2.07 -37.00
N GLY A 155 -8.71 1.12 -37.37
CA GLY A 155 -7.47 0.85 -36.63
C GLY A 155 -6.52 2.05 -36.56
N THR A 156 -6.61 2.99 -37.51
CA THR A 156 -5.80 4.21 -37.48
C THR A 156 -6.12 5.12 -36.30
N MET A 157 -7.34 5.04 -35.74
CA MET A 157 -7.76 5.84 -34.58
C MET A 157 -6.97 5.52 -33.31
N THR A 158 -6.42 4.31 -33.20
CA THR A 158 -5.68 3.86 -32.02
C THR A 158 -4.22 3.54 -32.32
N LYS A 159 -3.77 3.63 -33.58
CA LYS A 159 -2.39 3.33 -33.99
C LYS A 159 -1.34 4.13 -33.22
N SER A 160 -1.60 5.41 -32.95
CA SER A 160 -0.72 6.29 -32.16
C SER A 160 -0.40 5.74 -30.77
N ARG A 161 -1.30 4.96 -30.15
CA ARG A 161 -1.05 4.27 -28.86
C ARG A 161 0.11 3.28 -28.95
N SER A 162 0.27 2.61 -30.10
CA SER A 162 1.41 1.72 -30.33
C SER A 162 2.74 2.48 -30.33
N TYR A 163 2.75 3.71 -30.86
CA TYR A 163 3.94 4.56 -30.85
C TYR A 163 4.27 5.04 -29.45
N ALA A 164 3.26 5.38 -28.64
CA ALA A 164 3.44 5.71 -27.24
C ALA A 164 3.99 4.49 -26.44
N SER A 165 3.43 3.29 -26.60
CA SER A 165 4.00 2.08 -25.96
C SER A 165 5.42 1.79 -26.44
N SER A 166 5.69 1.91 -27.74
CA SER A 166 7.04 1.75 -28.30
C SER A 166 8.04 2.74 -27.69
N ALA A 167 7.69 4.03 -27.61
CA ALA A 167 8.51 5.06 -26.96
C ALA A 167 8.81 4.70 -25.51
N ARG A 168 7.77 4.36 -24.72
CA ARG A 168 7.92 3.95 -23.32
C ARG A 168 8.88 2.77 -23.19
N ASN A 169 8.67 1.72 -23.97
CA ASN A 169 9.50 0.52 -23.91
C ASN A 169 10.97 0.80 -24.29
N CYS A 170 11.22 1.64 -25.29
CA CYS A 170 12.58 2.08 -25.61
C CYS A 170 13.21 2.87 -24.45
N GLY A 171 12.43 3.75 -23.82
CA GLY A 171 12.89 4.50 -22.65
C GLY A 171 13.20 3.60 -21.45
N ASP A 172 12.34 2.63 -21.16
CA ASP A 172 12.56 1.65 -20.09
C ASP A 172 13.75 0.72 -20.40
N PHE A 173 14.00 0.42 -21.68
CA PHE A 173 15.21 -0.30 -22.12
C PHE A 173 16.49 0.47 -21.77
N ALA A 174 16.51 1.81 -21.90
CA ALA A 174 17.65 2.60 -21.46
C ALA A 174 17.95 2.40 -19.97
N TYR A 175 16.91 2.38 -19.10
CA TYR A 175 17.08 2.06 -17.67
C TYR A 175 17.58 0.63 -17.44
N ALA A 176 17.24 -0.33 -18.31
CA ALA A 176 17.80 -1.67 -18.25
C ALA A 176 19.32 -1.67 -18.54
N LEU A 177 19.80 -0.83 -19.45
CA LEU A 177 21.24 -0.62 -19.68
C LEU A 177 21.93 -0.01 -18.45
N ALA A 178 21.34 1.04 -17.85
CA ALA A 178 21.87 1.64 -16.62
C ALA A 178 21.88 0.65 -15.44
N THR A 179 20.87 -0.23 -15.36
CA THR A 179 20.82 -1.32 -14.38
C THR A 179 22.03 -2.24 -14.49
N GLN A 180 22.50 -2.54 -15.71
CA GLN A 180 23.65 -3.41 -15.92
C GLN A 180 24.94 -2.74 -15.41
N VAL A 181 25.16 -1.47 -15.76
CA VAL A 181 26.28 -0.66 -15.27
C VAL A 181 26.28 -0.58 -13.74
N ALA A 182 25.13 -0.23 -13.15
CA ALA A 182 24.99 -0.11 -11.70
C ALA A 182 25.21 -1.46 -11.00
N THR A 183 24.72 -2.56 -11.59
CA THR A 183 24.93 -3.91 -11.04
C THR A 183 26.40 -4.32 -11.09
N PHE A 184 27.13 -4.00 -12.16
CA PHE A 184 28.57 -4.27 -12.27
C PHE A 184 29.36 -3.55 -11.17
N HIS A 185 29.18 -2.24 -11.02
CA HIS A 185 29.89 -1.46 -10.00
C HIS A 185 29.47 -1.87 -8.59
N ALA A 186 28.20 -2.24 -8.38
CA ALA A 186 27.73 -2.76 -7.09
C ALA A 186 28.43 -4.07 -6.73
N ARG A 187 28.58 -5.00 -7.68
CA ARG A 187 29.22 -6.30 -7.45
C ARG A 187 30.73 -6.20 -7.25
N SER A 188 31.38 -5.24 -7.90
CA SER A 188 32.81 -4.97 -7.74
C SER A 188 33.16 -4.18 -6.47
N GLY A 189 32.17 -3.79 -5.66
CA GLY A 189 32.42 -3.03 -4.42
C GLY A 189 32.76 -1.56 -4.64
N LYS A 190 32.55 -1.03 -5.86
CA LYS A 190 32.81 0.37 -6.21
C LYS A 190 31.66 1.32 -5.87
N LEU A 191 30.48 0.78 -5.52
CA LEU A 191 29.35 1.54 -5.00
C LEU A 191 29.26 1.45 -3.47
N HIS A 192 28.16 1.94 -2.90
CA HIS A 192 27.88 1.86 -1.48
C HIS A 192 27.96 0.39 -0.96
N PRO A 193 28.64 0.12 0.18
CA PRO A 193 28.86 -1.25 0.69
C PRO A 193 27.59 -2.09 0.86
N ALA A 194 26.48 -1.48 1.29
CA ALA A 194 25.18 -2.15 1.44
C ALA A 194 24.53 -2.63 0.12
N LEU A 195 25.12 -2.30 -1.04
CA LEU A 195 24.68 -2.78 -2.35
C LEU A 195 25.42 -4.08 -2.78
N THR A 196 26.50 -4.44 -2.08
CA THR A 196 27.36 -5.60 -2.35
C THR A 196 26.87 -6.86 -1.62
N GLY A 197 27.39 -8.04 -2.00
CA GLY A 197 27.18 -9.29 -1.24
C GLY A 197 25.90 -10.08 -1.53
N TYR A 198 25.06 -9.61 -2.47
CA TYR A 198 23.82 -10.29 -2.85
C TYR A 198 24.07 -11.35 -3.92
N LYS A 199 24.05 -12.62 -3.52
CA LYS A 199 24.33 -13.77 -4.40
C LYS A 199 23.07 -14.44 -4.98
N GLU A 200 21.91 -14.27 -4.35
CA GLU A 200 20.66 -14.83 -4.87
C GLU A 200 20.29 -14.19 -6.21
N ALA A 201 19.91 -14.99 -7.21
CA ALA A 201 19.60 -14.51 -8.56
C ALA A 201 18.63 -13.31 -8.55
N LYS A 202 17.58 -13.37 -7.72
CA LYS A 202 16.56 -12.33 -7.59
C LYS A 202 17.07 -11.03 -6.96
N SER A 203 18.02 -11.06 -6.03
CA SER A 203 18.54 -9.86 -5.35
C SER A 203 19.90 -9.38 -5.87
N SER A 204 20.58 -10.19 -6.68
CA SER A 204 21.93 -9.92 -7.18
C SER A 204 22.01 -8.78 -8.20
N THR A 205 20.88 -8.38 -8.77
CA THR A 205 20.76 -7.23 -9.68
C THR A 205 20.47 -5.97 -8.89
N LEU A 206 21.13 -4.87 -9.25
CA LEU A 206 20.80 -3.54 -8.78
C LEU A 206 19.90 -2.85 -9.82
N SER A 207 18.61 -3.24 -9.85
CA SER A 207 17.63 -2.73 -10.82
C SER A 207 17.30 -1.26 -10.61
N LEU A 208 17.33 -0.53 -11.71
CA LEU A 208 16.92 0.87 -11.83
C LEU A 208 15.69 0.94 -12.73
N GLY A 209 14.78 1.86 -12.44
CA GLY A 209 13.61 2.09 -13.27
C GLY A 209 12.94 3.41 -12.94
N ARG A 210 12.36 4.06 -13.97
CA ARG A 210 11.76 5.39 -13.84
C ARG A 210 10.67 5.47 -12.78
N VAL A 211 9.89 4.39 -12.60
CA VAL A 211 8.82 4.30 -11.58
C VAL A 211 9.38 3.66 -10.30
N GLN A 212 10.26 2.67 -10.44
CA GLN A 212 10.83 1.93 -9.31
C GLN A 212 11.57 2.84 -8.32
N ILE A 213 12.40 3.76 -8.81
CA ILE A 213 13.24 4.62 -7.96
C ILE A 213 12.40 5.68 -7.22
N PRO A 214 11.48 6.43 -7.87
CA PRO A 214 10.59 7.34 -7.16
C PRO A 214 9.72 6.65 -6.12
N VAL A 215 9.16 5.47 -6.42
CA VAL A 215 8.36 4.71 -5.43
C VAL A 215 9.21 4.33 -4.23
N LEU A 216 10.44 3.86 -4.45
CA LEU A 216 11.39 3.59 -3.37
C LEU A 216 11.67 4.84 -2.52
N ARG A 217 11.82 6.01 -3.14
CA ARG A 217 11.96 7.28 -2.42
C ARG A 217 10.71 7.65 -1.63
N PHE A 218 9.52 7.49 -2.19
CA PHE A 218 8.25 7.73 -1.48
C PHE A 218 8.14 6.88 -0.22
N ILE A 219 8.47 5.59 -0.32
CA ILE A 219 8.51 4.68 0.85
C ILE A 219 9.58 5.13 1.84
N GLY A 220 10.77 5.50 1.36
CA GLY A 220 11.87 5.98 2.20
C GLY A 220 11.54 7.26 2.99
N LEU A 221 10.94 8.25 2.33
CA LEU A 221 10.48 9.49 2.96
C LEU A 221 9.41 9.22 4.02
N ARG A 222 8.42 8.34 3.72
CA ARG A 222 7.41 7.95 4.69
C ARG A 222 8.03 7.24 5.89
N CYS A 223 9.00 6.34 5.68
CA CYS A 223 9.69 5.67 6.77
C CYS A 223 10.42 6.69 7.67
N GLN A 224 11.13 7.64 7.06
CA GLN A 224 11.82 8.70 7.80
C GLN A 224 10.83 9.53 8.62
N GLU A 225 9.69 9.91 8.05
CA GLU A 225 8.63 10.68 8.71
C GLU A 225 8.09 9.93 9.95
N VAL A 226 7.76 8.64 9.80
CA VAL A 226 7.27 7.77 10.88
C VAL A 226 8.30 7.62 12.01
N GLU A 227 9.58 7.56 11.66
CA GLU A 227 10.69 7.32 12.60
C GLU A 227 11.15 8.58 13.32
N GLN A 228 11.02 9.75 12.68
CA GLN A 228 11.29 11.04 13.29
C GLN A 228 10.15 11.52 14.20
N TYR A 229 8.99 10.84 14.17
CA TYR A 229 7.86 11.19 15.00
C TYR A 229 7.95 10.56 16.40
N HIS A 230 8.17 11.40 17.42
CA HIS A 230 8.47 10.95 18.78
C HIS A 230 7.24 10.87 19.72
N VAL A 231 6.21 11.70 19.52
CA VAL A 231 5.05 11.80 20.43
C VAL A 231 3.79 11.20 19.81
N ARG A 232 3.66 9.87 19.82
CA ARG A 232 2.56 9.19 19.11
C ARG A 232 1.18 9.32 19.74
N SER A 233 1.13 9.64 21.02
CA SER A 233 -0.12 9.77 21.75
C SER A 233 -0.01 10.82 22.83
N ILE A 234 -1.06 11.60 23.01
CA ILE A 234 -1.21 12.55 24.09
C ILE A 234 -2.29 12.06 25.04
N ASN A 235 -2.11 12.35 26.33
CA ASN A 235 -3.16 12.11 27.32
C ASN A 235 -4.01 13.37 27.40
N VAL A 236 -5.31 13.22 27.19
CA VAL A 236 -6.27 14.31 27.30
C VAL A 236 -7.37 13.95 28.28
N PRO A 237 -7.92 14.93 29.02
CA PRO A 237 -9.14 14.73 29.77
C PRO A 237 -10.32 14.38 28.83
N GLN A 238 -11.11 13.39 29.22
CA GLN A 238 -12.34 12.97 28.55
C GLN A 238 -13.50 12.93 29.55
N LEU A 239 -14.67 13.36 29.11
CA LEU A 239 -15.92 13.32 29.85
C LEU A 239 -16.89 12.38 29.13
N SER A 240 -17.50 11.44 29.85
CA SER A 240 -18.50 10.54 29.28
C SER A 240 -19.85 10.78 29.94
N THR A 241 -20.90 10.93 29.13
CA THR A 241 -22.28 10.95 29.63
C THR A 241 -23.25 10.38 28.60
N LYS A 242 -24.49 10.16 29.03
CA LYS A 242 -25.57 9.74 28.14
C LYS A 242 -26.52 10.90 27.94
N ILE A 243 -26.62 11.37 26.70
CA ILE A 243 -27.62 12.38 26.32
C ILE A 243 -28.70 11.65 25.52
N SER A 244 -29.90 11.55 26.10
CA SER A 244 -31.00 10.77 25.54
C SER A 244 -30.60 9.29 25.34
N ARG A 245 -30.55 8.79 24.10
CA ARG A 245 -30.09 7.42 23.78
C ARG A 245 -28.60 7.32 23.48
N TYR A 246 -27.92 8.44 23.24
CA TYR A 246 -26.55 8.44 22.77
C TYR A 246 -25.56 8.46 23.90
N ARG A 247 -24.52 7.66 23.74
CA ARG A 247 -23.29 7.83 24.50
C ARG A 247 -22.47 8.94 23.85
N CYS A 248 -22.23 10.00 24.61
CA CYS A 248 -21.43 11.15 24.19
C CYS A 248 -20.14 11.14 25.01
N ASP A 249 -19.03 10.96 24.29
CA ASP A 249 -17.68 11.02 24.83
C ASP A 249 -17.09 12.36 24.38
N PHE A 250 -16.98 13.32 25.30
CA PHE A 250 -16.44 14.65 25.06
C PHE A 250 -14.95 14.67 25.36
N VAL A 251 -14.17 15.22 24.45
CA VAL A 251 -12.71 15.28 24.53
C VAL A 251 -12.26 16.72 24.69
N TYR A 252 -11.29 16.96 25.58
CA TYR A 252 -10.70 18.30 25.73
C TYR A 252 -10.13 18.81 24.39
N SER A 253 -10.52 20.01 23.98
CA SER A 253 -10.09 20.67 22.75
C SER A 253 -9.25 21.92 23.10
N PRO A 254 -7.91 21.85 22.96
CA PRO A 254 -7.03 23.01 23.18
C PRO A 254 -7.40 24.18 22.27
N GLU A 255 -7.65 23.89 20.99
CA GLU A 255 -7.96 24.90 19.98
C GLU A 255 -9.22 25.69 20.32
N LYS A 256 -10.32 25.01 20.69
CA LYS A 256 -11.54 25.70 21.14
C LYS A 256 -11.33 26.44 22.46
N SER A 257 -10.40 25.98 23.29
CA SER A 257 -9.98 26.63 24.53
C SER A 257 -9.01 27.79 24.32
N GLY A 258 -8.57 28.06 23.09
CA GLY A 258 -7.61 29.13 22.75
C GLY A 258 -6.16 28.82 23.11
N THR A 259 -5.79 27.54 23.23
CA THR A 259 -4.44 27.10 23.64
C THR A 259 -3.75 26.26 22.56
N ASP A 260 -2.40 26.26 22.60
CA ASP A 260 -1.58 25.46 21.70
C ASP A 260 -1.68 23.96 22.08
N PRO A 261 -2.12 23.08 21.15
CA PRO A 261 -2.15 21.63 21.36
C PRO A 261 -0.80 21.01 21.77
N ALA A 262 0.34 21.64 21.46
CA ALA A 262 1.68 21.18 21.86
C ALA A 262 1.89 21.19 23.39
N LEU A 263 1.12 21.97 24.14
CA LEU A 263 1.23 22.05 25.60
C LEU A 263 0.77 20.76 26.32
N LEU A 264 0.09 19.84 25.62
CA LEU A 264 -0.36 18.54 26.14
C LEU A 264 0.70 17.43 26.11
N GLU A 265 1.95 17.74 25.77
CA GLU A 265 3.05 16.76 25.69
C GLU A 265 3.37 16.09 27.04
N HIS A 266 3.01 16.71 28.17
CA HIS A 266 3.26 16.16 29.49
C HIS A 266 2.13 15.24 29.98
N PRO A 267 2.37 13.91 30.12
CA PRO A 267 1.32 12.94 30.48
C PRO A 267 0.68 13.15 31.86
N ARG A 268 1.26 14.02 32.69
CA ARG A 268 0.83 14.29 34.06
C ARG A 268 -0.25 15.37 34.13
N LEU A 269 -0.30 16.30 33.17
CA LEU A 269 -1.23 17.43 33.19
C LEU A 269 -2.68 16.95 33.16
N ALA A 270 -3.03 16.12 32.17
CA ALA A 270 -4.37 15.53 32.07
C ALA A 270 -4.77 14.72 33.31
N LYS A 271 -3.83 13.95 33.88
CA LYS A 271 -4.08 13.16 35.10
C LYS A 271 -4.33 14.04 36.32
N GLN A 272 -3.56 15.11 36.48
CA GLN A 272 -3.75 16.06 37.57
C GLN A 272 -5.09 16.77 37.45
N TYR A 273 -5.42 17.27 36.26
CA TYR A 273 -6.70 17.91 35.99
C TYR A 273 -7.89 16.97 36.27
N VAL A 274 -7.86 15.75 35.75
CA VAL A 274 -8.92 14.75 36.00
C VAL A 274 -9.05 14.43 37.49
N ASN A 275 -7.94 14.27 38.23
CA ASN A 275 -7.98 14.01 39.67
C ASN A 275 -8.62 15.15 40.47
N VAL A 276 -8.35 16.41 40.10
CA VAL A 276 -8.98 17.58 40.73
C VAL A 276 -10.48 17.58 40.40
N ARG A 277 -10.83 17.41 39.12
CA ARG A 277 -12.23 17.43 38.65
C ARG A 277 -13.09 16.32 39.23
N GLN A 278 -12.53 15.13 39.46
CA GLN A 278 -13.25 14.03 40.11
C GLN A 278 -13.71 14.34 41.55
N GLN A 279 -13.08 15.32 42.21
CA GLN A 279 -13.39 15.75 43.59
C GLN A 279 -14.30 16.99 43.64
N MET A 280 -14.65 17.57 42.50
CA MET A 280 -15.49 18.77 42.38
C MET A 280 -16.87 18.43 41.78
N SER A 281 -17.72 19.45 41.58
CA SER A 281 -18.97 19.31 40.85
C SER A 281 -18.73 18.74 39.45
N ARG A 282 -19.55 17.75 39.06
CA ARG A 282 -19.51 17.08 37.75
C ARG A 282 -20.48 17.68 36.75
N GLN A 283 -21.01 18.86 37.05
CA GLN A 283 -21.95 19.55 36.18
C GLN A 283 -21.22 20.30 35.08
N VAL A 284 -21.62 20.06 33.83
CA VAL A 284 -21.14 20.80 32.67
C VAL A 284 -22.27 21.60 32.05
N LYS A 285 -21.92 22.68 31.36
CA LYS A 285 -22.81 23.56 30.63
C LYS A 285 -22.48 23.51 29.14
N VAL A 286 -23.51 23.45 28.32
CA VAL A 286 -23.40 23.60 26.86
C VAL A 286 -23.01 25.04 26.54
N LEU A 287 -21.89 25.19 25.82
CA LEU A 287 -21.39 26.48 25.36
C LEU A 287 -21.77 26.76 23.90
N ASP A 288 -21.73 25.72 23.06
CA ASP A 288 -21.98 25.83 21.63
C ASP A 288 -22.55 24.51 21.10
N ILE A 289 -23.44 24.61 20.11
CA ILE A 289 -24.00 23.50 19.35
C ILE A 289 -24.03 23.91 17.90
N SER A 290 -23.28 23.19 17.06
CA SER A 290 -23.36 23.28 15.61
C SER A 290 -24.08 22.05 15.07
N VAL A 291 -25.02 22.28 14.16
CA VAL A 291 -25.70 21.23 13.39
C VAL A 291 -25.45 21.51 11.92
N GLU A 292 -24.66 20.66 11.28
CA GLU A 292 -24.40 20.74 9.85
C GLU A 292 -25.16 19.63 9.14
N HIS A 293 -25.93 20.00 8.11
CA HIS A 293 -26.53 19.02 7.21
C HIS A 293 -25.43 18.50 6.29
N VAL A 294 -25.16 17.21 6.37
CA VAL A 294 -24.10 16.55 5.60
C VAL A 294 -24.73 15.66 4.56
N VAL A 295 -24.29 15.85 3.32
CA VAL A 295 -24.62 14.98 2.19
C VAL A 295 -23.50 13.96 2.05
N PHE A 296 -23.84 12.67 2.12
CA PHE A 296 -22.92 11.58 1.89
C PHE A 296 -23.09 11.10 0.45
N SER A 297 -22.17 11.53 -0.41
CA SER A 297 -22.12 11.06 -1.79
C SER A 297 -21.79 9.57 -1.85
N PRO A 298 -22.39 8.82 -2.79
CA PRO A 298 -22.07 7.43 -2.99
C PRO A 298 -20.60 7.26 -3.39
N PRO A 299 -19.95 6.15 -3.02
CA PRO A 299 -18.58 5.90 -3.44
C PRO A 299 -18.52 5.67 -4.96
N SER A 300 -17.45 6.12 -5.62
CA SER A 300 -17.24 5.76 -7.02
C SER A 300 -16.98 4.25 -7.19
N PRO A 301 -17.34 3.65 -8.33
CA PRO A 301 -16.93 2.30 -8.70
C PRO A 301 -15.41 2.13 -8.66
N HIS A 302 -14.95 0.88 -8.51
CA HIS A 302 -13.53 0.62 -8.39
C HIS A 302 -12.76 0.89 -9.69
N ASN A 303 -11.63 1.56 -9.58
CA ASN A 303 -10.51 1.41 -10.50
C ASN A 303 -9.49 0.40 -9.94
N THR A 304 -8.45 0.06 -10.71
CA THR A 304 -7.45 -0.95 -10.32
C THR A 304 -6.81 -0.69 -8.96
N ALA A 305 -6.38 0.55 -8.69
CA ALA A 305 -5.67 0.86 -7.45
C ALA A 305 -6.59 0.87 -6.23
N SER A 306 -7.82 1.37 -6.39
CA SER A 306 -8.80 1.42 -5.30
C SER A 306 -9.19 0.02 -4.82
N ILE A 307 -9.37 -0.94 -5.73
CA ILE A 307 -9.67 -2.31 -5.31
C ILE A 307 -8.44 -3.01 -4.72
N GLN A 308 -7.24 -2.78 -5.25
CA GLN A 308 -6.02 -3.26 -4.59
C GLN A 308 -5.87 -2.69 -3.16
N GLY A 309 -6.29 -1.43 -2.96
CA GLY A 309 -6.30 -0.72 -1.69
C GLY A 309 -7.13 -1.40 -0.60
N VAL A 310 -8.34 -1.85 -0.94
CA VAL A 310 -9.29 -2.44 0.02
C VAL A 310 -9.04 -3.92 0.29
N MET A 311 -8.35 -4.63 -0.61
CA MET A 311 -8.07 -6.06 -0.49
C MET A 311 -6.86 -6.35 0.44
N GLU A 312 -6.96 -6.01 1.73
CA GLU A 312 -5.86 -6.11 2.71
C GLU A 312 -5.24 -7.51 2.86
N ASN A 313 -6.03 -8.56 2.64
CA ASN A 313 -5.58 -9.95 2.75
C ASN A 313 -4.74 -10.41 1.55
N LEU A 314 -4.86 -9.74 0.40
CA LEU A 314 -4.17 -10.04 -0.84
C LEU A 314 -3.05 -9.03 -1.09
N THR A 315 -1.98 -9.46 -1.73
CA THR A 315 -1.02 -8.52 -2.32
C THR A 315 -1.61 -7.85 -3.56
N PRO A 316 -1.16 -6.65 -3.95
CA PRO A 316 -1.60 -6.01 -5.19
C PRO A 316 -1.53 -6.91 -6.43
N LYS A 317 -0.49 -7.76 -6.48
CA LYS A 317 -0.31 -8.74 -7.55
C LYS A 317 -1.36 -9.85 -7.51
N GLU A 318 -1.63 -10.43 -6.34
CA GLU A 318 -2.67 -11.45 -6.19
C GLU A 318 -4.06 -10.91 -6.52
N THR A 319 -4.36 -9.67 -6.12
CA THR A 319 -5.61 -8.98 -6.49
C THR A 319 -5.70 -8.79 -8.01
N MET A 320 -4.61 -8.35 -8.67
CA MET A 320 -4.56 -8.21 -10.13
C MET A 320 -4.76 -9.55 -10.85
N ASP A 321 -4.08 -10.61 -10.39
CA ASP A 321 -4.20 -11.95 -10.96
C ASP A 321 -5.65 -12.49 -10.80
N ALA A 322 -6.31 -12.22 -9.66
CA ALA A 322 -7.72 -12.56 -9.43
C ALA A 322 -8.66 -11.77 -10.35
N MET A 323 -8.48 -10.45 -10.47
CA MET A 323 -9.27 -9.63 -11.40
C MET A 323 -9.10 -10.09 -12.86
N GLN A 324 -7.87 -10.39 -13.29
CA GLN A 324 -7.63 -10.94 -14.62
C GLN A 324 -8.36 -12.28 -14.81
N GLY A 325 -8.38 -13.13 -13.79
CA GLY A 325 -9.13 -14.38 -13.76
C GLY A 325 -10.64 -14.17 -13.95
N LEU A 326 -11.22 -13.20 -13.26
CA LEU A 326 -12.63 -12.82 -13.36
C LEU A 326 -12.99 -12.24 -14.74
N TYR A 327 -12.17 -11.33 -15.26
CA TYR A 327 -12.34 -10.77 -16.61
C TYR A 327 -12.30 -11.87 -17.67
N MET A 328 -11.35 -12.81 -17.56
CA MET A 328 -11.23 -13.98 -18.45
C MET A 328 -12.38 -14.99 -18.32
N LYS A 329 -13.16 -14.94 -17.24
CA LYS A 329 -14.42 -15.68 -17.09
C LYS A 329 -15.63 -14.88 -17.61
N GLY A 330 -15.41 -13.63 -18.03
CA GLY A 330 -16.43 -12.72 -18.52
C GLY A 330 -17.31 -12.15 -17.41
N LEU A 331 -16.86 -12.16 -16.14
CA LEU A 331 -17.67 -11.76 -14.98
C LEU A 331 -17.57 -10.27 -14.66
N ILE A 332 -16.47 -9.63 -15.00
CA ILE A 332 -16.21 -8.19 -14.78
C ILE A 332 -15.73 -7.52 -16.07
N SER A 333 -15.80 -6.19 -16.11
CA SER A 333 -15.17 -5.37 -17.16
C SER A 333 -13.64 -5.41 -17.09
N TYR A 334 -12.96 -4.77 -18.04
CA TYR A 334 -11.50 -4.80 -18.15
C TYR A 334 -10.80 -4.29 -16.87
N PRO A 335 -9.88 -5.07 -16.26
CA PRO A 335 -9.44 -4.83 -14.89
C PRO A 335 -8.22 -3.90 -14.75
N ARG A 336 -7.63 -3.43 -15.86
CA ARG A 336 -6.49 -2.49 -15.85
C ARG A 336 -6.97 -1.10 -16.25
N SER A 337 -7.69 -0.47 -15.33
CA SER A 337 -8.27 0.86 -15.53
C SER A 337 -7.88 1.79 -14.40
N ASP A 338 -7.42 2.98 -14.75
CA ASP A 338 -7.18 4.07 -13.79
C ASP A 338 -8.45 4.91 -13.56
N ASN A 339 -9.51 4.69 -14.37
CA ASN A 339 -10.75 5.44 -14.30
C ASN A 339 -11.74 4.81 -13.29
N ASN A 340 -12.40 5.65 -12.51
CA ASN A 340 -13.40 5.27 -11.51
C ASN A 340 -14.83 5.68 -11.93
N THR A 341 -15.04 6.14 -13.16
CA THR A 341 -16.35 6.52 -13.69
C THR A 341 -16.84 5.57 -14.79
N LEU A 342 -18.15 5.59 -15.03
CA LEU A 342 -18.84 4.85 -16.08
C LEU A 342 -19.15 5.80 -17.25
N SER A 343 -18.88 5.38 -18.48
CA SER A 343 -19.20 6.20 -19.65
C SER A 343 -20.71 6.28 -19.90
N SER A 344 -21.22 7.50 -20.05
CA SER A 344 -22.62 7.77 -20.44
C SER A 344 -23.00 7.17 -21.81
N ASP A 345 -22.03 6.95 -22.72
CA ASP A 345 -22.25 6.27 -24.00
C ASP A 345 -22.63 4.79 -23.85
N HIS A 346 -22.37 4.21 -22.68
CA HIS A 346 -22.52 2.78 -22.45
C HIS A 346 -23.45 2.46 -21.30
N TYR A 347 -23.51 3.28 -20.25
CA TYR A 347 -24.25 3.02 -19.03
C TYR A 347 -25.41 4.00 -18.85
N SER A 348 -26.54 3.70 -19.48
CA SER A 348 -27.83 4.35 -19.19
C SER A 348 -28.49 3.77 -17.94
N ASN A 349 -29.43 4.49 -17.34
CA ASN A 349 -30.21 4.01 -16.19
C ASN A 349 -30.85 2.65 -16.45
N GLY A 350 -31.43 2.42 -17.63
CA GLY A 350 -32.00 1.13 -17.98
C GLY A 350 -30.96 0.00 -18.04
N ARG A 351 -29.73 0.26 -18.50
CA ARG A 351 -28.66 -0.74 -18.49
C ARG A 351 -28.16 -1.02 -17.07
N LEU A 352 -28.01 0.01 -16.24
CA LEU A 352 -27.62 -0.14 -14.85
C LEU A 352 -28.69 -0.93 -14.07
N ALA A 353 -29.97 -0.64 -14.28
CA ALA A 353 -31.08 -1.38 -13.71
C ALA A 353 -31.06 -2.85 -14.14
N SER A 354 -30.80 -3.14 -15.42
CA SER A 354 -30.65 -4.50 -15.92
C SER A 354 -29.45 -5.25 -15.29
N LEU A 355 -28.33 -4.56 -15.02
CA LEU A 355 -27.19 -5.16 -14.33
C LEU A 355 -27.53 -5.46 -12.85
N LEU A 356 -28.19 -4.54 -12.15
CA LEU A 356 -28.67 -4.77 -10.78
C LEU A 356 -29.64 -5.95 -10.70
N ASP A 357 -30.57 -6.04 -11.66
CA ASP A 357 -31.51 -7.14 -11.77
C ASP A 357 -30.80 -8.48 -12.07
N SER A 358 -29.76 -8.47 -12.90
CA SER A 358 -28.91 -9.64 -13.14
C SER A 358 -28.15 -10.07 -11.87
N LEU A 359 -27.63 -9.12 -11.09
CA LEU A 359 -26.99 -9.38 -9.81
C LEU A 359 -27.97 -9.90 -8.75
N SER A 360 -29.23 -9.46 -8.78
CA SER A 360 -30.26 -9.93 -7.83
C SER A 360 -30.55 -11.43 -7.95
N ARG A 361 -30.30 -12.00 -9.13
CA ARG A 361 -30.48 -13.44 -9.44
C ARG A 361 -29.17 -14.23 -9.37
N ASN A 362 -28.09 -13.59 -8.92
CA ASN A 362 -26.76 -14.18 -8.93
C ASN A 362 -26.49 -14.93 -7.62
N ASP A 363 -26.53 -16.26 -7.65
CA ASP A 363 -26.24 -17.10 -6.47
C ASP A 363 -24.80 -16.94 -5.94
N GLY A 364 -23.88 -16.40 -6.77
CA GLY A 364 -22.49 -16.15 -6.42
C GLY A 364 -22.22 -14.82 -5.72
N PHE A 365 -23.24 -13.99 -5.50
CA PHE A 365 -23.14 -12.73 -4.77
C PHE A 365 -24.40 -12.50 -3.92
N SER A 366 -24.23 -12.37 -2.61
CA SER A 366 -25.31 -11.92 -1.72
C SER A 366 -24.95 -10.54 -1.19
N VAL A 367 -25.88 -9.60 -1.34
CA VAL A 367 -25.79 -8.29 -0.68
C VAL A 367 -25.82 -8.48 0.83
N LYS A 368 -25.15 -7.61 1.57
CA LYS A 368 -25.31 -7.52 3.03
C LYS A 368 -26.71 -7.00 3.30
N ASP A 369 -27.52 -7.71 4.09
CA ASP A 369 -28.90 -7.33 4.39
C ASP A 369 -28.99 -5.92 5.02
N ASP A 370 -29.21 -4.91 4.16
CA ASP A 370 -29.35 -3.49 4.48
C ASP A 370 -30.82 -3.01 4.35
N GLY A 371 -31.76 -3.95 4.15
CA GLY A 371 -33.20 -3.70 4.15
C GLY A 371 -33.81 -3.28 2.81
N GLU A 372 -33.00 -3.01 1.78
CA GLU A 372 -33.44 -2.70 0.41
C GLU A 372 -33.02 -3.81 -0.55
N SER A 373 -33.97 -4.39 -1.30
CA SER A 373 -33.66 -5.42 -2.29
C SER A 373 -33.00 -4.81 -3.53
N LEU A 374 -32.05 -5.51 -4.16
CA LEU A 374 -31.47 -5.10 -5.45
C LEU A 374 -32.53 -4.88 -6.53
N SER A 375 -33.62 -5.64 -6.49
CA SER A 375 -34.75 -5.49 -7.41
C SER A 375 -35.53 -4.20 -7.17
N ASP A 376 -35.52 -3.67 -5.94
CA ASP A 376 -36.15 -2.40 -5.60
C ASP A 376 -35.28 -1.24 -6.08
N LEU A 377 -33.97 -1.33 -5.83
CA LEU A 377 -32.98 -0.39 -6.34
C LEU A 377 -32.96 -0.33 -7.88
N ALA A 378 -33.10 -1.46 -8.56
CA ALA A 378 -33.20 -1.49 -10.02
C ALA A 378 -34.42 -0.71 -10.54
N ARG A 379 -35.58 -0.87 -9.89
CA ARG A 379 -36.82 -0.18 -10.27
C ARG A 379 -36.77 1.32 -9.98
N SER A 380 -36.17 1.72 -8.86
CA SER A 380 -36.01 3.13 -8.52
C SER A 380 -35.08 3.83 -9.53
N LEU A 381 -34.00 3.15 -9.94
CA LEU A 381 -33.01 3.68 -10.88
C LEU A 381 -33.57 3.97 -12.27
N GLU A 382 -34.54 3.19 -12.75
CA GLU A 382 -35.22 3.45 -14.03
C GLU A 382 -35.94 4.81 -14.07
N HIS A 383 -36.33 5.34 -12.91
CA HIS A 383 -37.14 6.55 -12.77
C HIS A 383 -36.41 7.69 -12.03
N SER A 384 -35.15 7.49 -11.64
CA SER A 384 -34.32 8.49 -10.96
C SER A 384 -33.44 9.26 -11.95
N ASP A 385 -32.79 10.31 -11.46
CA ASP A 385 -31.66 10.93 -12.16
C ASP A 385 -30.53 9.91 -12.34
N THR A 386 -29.70 10.14 -13.36
CA THR A 386 -28.53 9.32 -13.64
C THR A 386 -27.53 9.41 -12.47
N PRO A 387 -26.99 8.29 -11.97
CA PRO A 387 -26.01 8.31 -10.88
C PRO A 387 -24.76 9.12 -11.22
N ASP A 388 -24.19 9.82 -10.23
CA ASP A 388 -22.98 10.65 -10.37
C ASP A 388 -21.74 9.90 -10.86
N CYS A 389 -21.71 8.57 -10.67
CA CYS A 389 -20.65 7.72 -11.18
C CYS A 389 -20.67 7.59 -12.71
N VAL A 390 -21.76 7.97 -13.38
CA VAL A 390 -21.87 8.00 -14.85
C VAL A 390 -21.50 9.40 -15.35
N GLN A 391 -20.46 9.46 -16.18
CA GLN A 391 -19.91 10.71 -16.68
C GLN A 391 -19.57 10.61 -18.17
N THR A 392 -19.56 11.76 -18.84
CA THR A 392 -19.14 11.86 -20.24
C THR A 392 -17.63 11.99 -20.30
N HIS A 393 -16.96 10.98 -20.86
CA HIS A 393 -15.53 10.99 -21.12
C HIS A 393 -15.24 10.46 -22.53
N GLY A 394 -14.02 10.72 -23.03
CA GLY A 394 -13.65 10.34 -24.40
C GLY A 394 -13.88 8.84 -24.65
N SER A 395 -14.48 8.51 -25.80
CA SER A 395 -14.93 7.16 -26.19
C SER A 395 -13.83 6.09 -26.20
N LEU A 396 -12.55 6.49 -26.18
CA LEU A 396 -11.40 5.59 -26.16
C LEU A 396 -10.84 5.33 -24.74
N ALA A 397 -11.38 5.97 -23.70
CA ALA A 397 -10.94 5.77 -22.33
C ALA A 397 -11.57 4.52 -21.72
N HIS A 398 -10.83 3.82 -20.85
CA HIS A 398 -11.42 2.74 -20.07
C HIS A 398 -12.44 3.27 -19.07
N SER A 399 -13.47 2.46 -18.84
CA SER A 399 -14.45 2.65 -17.77
C SER A 399 -13.94 2.08 -16.45
N ALA A 400 -14.64 2.35 -15.35
CA ALA A 400 -14.42 1.66 -14.09
C ALA A 400 -14.66 0.14 -14.17
N ILE A 401 -14.15 -0.56 -13.15
CA ILE A 401 -14.27 -2.00 -12.97
C ILE A 401 -15.64 -2.30 -12.35
N VAL A 402 -16.49 -2.97 -13.10
CA VAL A 402 -17.88 -3.30 -12.72
C VAL A 402 -18.22 -4.74 -13.10
N PRO A 403 -19.24 -5.35 -12.46
CA PRO A 403 -19.73 -6.65 -12.88
C PRO A 403 -20.40 -6.57 -14.26
N THR A 404 -20.45 -7.72 -14.93
CA THR A 404 -21.20 -7.91 -16.19
C THR A 404 -22.56 -8.57 -15.93
N ASP A 405 -23.29 -8.86 -17.00
CA ASP A 405 -24.54 -9.64 -16.97
C ASP A 405 -24.30 -11.16 -16.77
N ALA A 406 -23.05 -11.62 -16.64
CA ALA A 406 -22.73 -13.02 -16.38
C ALA A 406 -22.66 -13.33 -14.88
N SER A 407 -23.18 -14.49 -14.50
CA SER A 407 -23.08 -15.04 -13.14
C SER A 407 -22.05 -16.17 -13.09
N PRO A 408 -21.26 -16.28 -12.00
CA PRO A 408 -20.39 -17.42 -11.78
C PRO A 408 -21.21 -18.69 -11.51
N ASN A 409 -20.75 -19.83 -12.04
CA ASN A 409 -21.28 -21.14 -11.68
C ASN A 409 -20.77 -21.56 -10.28
N GLU A 410 -21.50 -22.47 -9.61
CA GLU A 410 -21.08 -23.03 -8.33
C GLU A 410 -19.67 -23.66 -8.42
N GLY A 411 -18.78 -23.28 -7.50
CA GLY A 411 -17.39 -23.76 -7.46
C GLY A 411 -16.48 -23.24 -8.58
N GLN A 412 -16.92 -22.30 -9.42
CA GLN A 412 -16.11 -21.75 -10.52
C GLN A 412 -15.00 -20.81 -10.04
N LEU A 413 -15.21 -20.12 -8.92
CA LEU A 413 -14.30 -19.12 -8.37
C LEU A 413 -13.46 -19.71 -7.25
N ASN A 414 -12.17 -19.38 -7.25
CA ASN A 414 -11.33 -19.62 -6.07
C ASN A 414 -11.60 -18.57 -4.97
N GLU A 415 -11.06 -18.77 -3.78
CA GLU A 415 -11.30 -17.89 -2.61
C GLU A 415 -10.91 -16.42 -2.89
N ALA A 416 -9.77 -16.17 -3.53
CA ALA A 416 -9.33 -14.82 -3.86
C ALA A 416 -10.23 -14.17 -4.92
N GLU A 417 -10.60 -14.91 -5.97
CA GLU A 417 -11.52 -14.45 -7.01
C GLU A 417 -12.91 -14.15 -6.44
N GLN A 418 -13.42 -14.99 -5.53
CA GLN A 418 -14.71 -14.77 -4.88
C GLN A 418 -14.69 -13.51 -4.02
N ALA A 419 -13.63 -13.30 -3.23
CA ALA A 419 -13.49 -12.12 -2.40
C ALA A 419 -13.42 -10.83 -3.23
N VAL A 420 -12.61 -10.83 -4.30
CA VAL A 420 -12.50 -9.69 -5.23
C VAL A 420 -13.83 -9.45 -5.96
N TYR A 421 -14.50 -10.49 -6.44
CA TYR A 421 -15.78 -10.35 -7.14
C TYR A 421 -16.88 -9.75 -6.25
N ASN A 422 -16.95 -10.20 -4.99
CA ASN A 422 -17.89 -9.66 -4.00
C ASN A 422 -17.64 -8.17 -3.72
N GLU A 423 -16.38 -7.74 -3.60
CA GLU A 423 -16.05 -6.32 -3.40
C GLU A 423 -16.44 -5.48 -4.63
N ILE A 424 -16.16 -5.96 -5.85
CA ILE A 424 -16.56 -5.28 -7.10
C ILE A 424 -18.09 -5.12 -7.15
N CYS A 425 -18.83 -6.19 -6.87
CA CYS A 425 -20.30 -6.15 -6.90
C CYS A 425 -20.86 -5.24 -5.81
N SER A 426 -20.36 -5.32 -4.57
CA SER A 426 -20.80 -4.46 -3.47
C SER A 426 -20.51 -2.99 -3.77
N ARG A 427 -19.30 -2.67 -4.23
CA ARG A 427 -18.93 -1.29 -4.59
C ARG A 427 -19.80 -0.76 -5.73
N PHE A 428 -20.07 -1.58 -6.75
CA PHE A 428 -20.94 -1.19 -7.84
C PHE A 428 -22.35 -0.85 -7.34
N VAL A 429 -22.95 -1.72 -6.51
CA VAL A 429 -24.26 -1.47 -5.91
C VAL A 429 -24.26 -0.17 -5.11
N ASP A 430 -23.25 0.05 -4.26
CA ASP A 430 -23.16 1.27 -3.45
C ASP A 430 -22.95 2.52 -4.32
N SER A 431 -22.27 2.39 -5.46
CA SER A 431 -22.00 3.52 -6.37
C SER A 431 -23.18 4.01 -7.19
N VAL A 432 -24.21 3.17 -7.32
CA VAL A 432 -25.45 3.52 -8.03
C VAL A 432 -26.59 3.86 -7.07
N LYS A 433 -26.37 3.72 -5.76
CA LYS A 433 -27.26 4.29 -4.74
C LYS A 433 -27.19 5.82 -4.83
N GLY A 434 -28.31 6.48 -4.55
CA GLY A 434 -28.37 7.94 -4.47
C GLY A 434 -27.63 8.48 -3.25
N GLU A 435 -27.51 9.80 -3.18
CA GLU A 435 -27.00 10.48 -1.98
C GLU A 435 -27.78 10.07 -0.74
N THR A 436 -27.08 9.95 0.39
CA THR A 436 -27.73 9.80 1.68
C THR A 436 -27.51 11.06 2.52
N TYR A 437 -28.52 11.41 3.31
CA TYR A 437 -28.52 12.63 4.09
C TYR A 437 -28.39 12.32 5.58
N GLY A 438 -27.63 13.14 6.28
CA GLY A 438 -27.52 13.08 7.72
C GLY A 438 -27.24 14.45 8.34
N GLN A 439 -27.13 14.45 9.65
CA GLN A 439 -26.78 15.62 10.42
C GLN A 439 -25.52 15.31 11.22
N GLU A 440 -24.51 16.18 11.12
CA GLU A 440 -23.38 16.18 12.02
C GLU A 440 -23.63 17.18 13.14
N VAL A 441 -23.76 16.68 14.37
CA VAL A 441 -23.98 17.49 15.56
C VAL A 441 -22.69 17.58 16.35
N SER A 442 -22.16 18.80 16.46
CA SER A 442 -20.98 19.13 17.24
C SER A 442 -21.36 19.93 18.47
N ILE A 443 -21.07 19.39 19.66
CA ILE A 443 -21.44 19.99 20.96
C ILE A 443 -20.17 20.36 21.71
N ALA A 444 -20.06 21.61 22.17
CA ALA A 444 -19.00 22.08 23.05
C ALA A 444 -19.53 22.34 24.46
N VAL A 445 -18.79 21.86 25.48
CA VAL A 445 -19.16 22.00 26.89
C VAL A 445 -17.98 22.43 27.75
N ALA A 446 -18.26 23.05 28.89
CA ALA A 446 -17.29 23.30 29.94
C ALA A 446 -17.93 23.07 31.32
N PHE A 447 -17.13 22.86 32.36
CA PHE A 447 -17.65 22.77 33.73
C PHE A 447 -18.26 24.09 34.17
N THR A 448 -19.40 24.05 34.88
CA THR A 448 -20.10 25.25 35.37
C THR A 448 -19.25 26.04 36.38
N GLU A 449 -18.45 25.34 37.16
CA GLU A 449 -17.56 25.91 38.18
C GLU A 449 -16.10 25.54 37.85
N GLU A 450 -15.44 26.36 37.04
CA GLU A 450 -14.03 26.20 36.69
C GLU A 450 -13.15 27.24 37.39
N ALA A 451 -12.38 26.77 38.39
CA ALA A 451 -11.41 27.61 39.08
C ALA A 451 -9.99 27.47 38.53
N VAL A 452 -9.66 26.32 37.93
CA VAL A 452 -8.33 26.02 37.36
C VAL A 452 -8.52 25.25 36.06
N ALA A 453 -8.25 25.91 34.93
CA ALA A 453 -8.22 25.25 33.63
C ALA A 453 -6.91 24.48 33.41
N LEU A 454 -6.89 23.56 32.44
CA LEU A 454 -5.82 22.58 32.26
C LEU A 454 -4.45 23.19 31.91
N LEU A 455 -4.41 24.20 31.03
CA LEU A 455 -3.20 24.77 30.43
C LEU A 455 -3.05 26.28 30.72
N GLY A 456 -3.86 26.83 31.63
CA GLY A 456 -3.85 28.26 31.99
C GLY A 456 -4.80 29.14 31.16
N GLU A 457 -5.68 28.51 30.39
CA GLU A 457 -6.80 29.17 29.71
C GLU A 457 -7.89 29.65 30.69
N GLU A 458 -8.87 30.42 30.18
CA GLU A 458 -10.02 30.88 30.98
C GLU A 458 -10.90 29.71 31.44
N ARG A 459 -11.14 28.74 30.55
CA ARG A 459 -11.92 27.53 30.83
C ARG A 459 -11.53 26.40 29.87
N SER A 460 -11.54 25.16 30.34
CA SER A 460 -11.26 23.98 29.54
C SER A 460 -12.52 23.54 28.77
N ILE A 461 -12.47 23.65 27.44
CA ILE A 461 -13.58 23.32 26.56
C ILE A 461 -13.43 21.87 26.06
N PHE A 462 -14.53 21.14 26.08
CA PHE A 462 -14.63 19.76 25.62
C PHE A 462 -15.62 19.65 24.47
N THR A 463 -15.27 18.91 23.42
CA THR A 463 -16.11 18.74 22.22
C THR A 463 -16.50 17.29 22.00
N CYS A 464 -17.70 17.08 21.45
CA CYS A 464 -18.19 15.79 20.99
C CYS A 464 -18.90 15.98 19.65
N THR A 465 -18.55 15.18 18.65
CA THR A 465 -19.17 15.19 17.32
C THR A 465 -19.86 13.85 17.07
N LYS A 466 -21.10 13.90 16.55
CA LYS A 466 -21.91 12.72 16.22
C LYS A 466 -22.64 12.92 14.91
N THR A 467 -22.52 11.95 14.02
CA THR A 467 -23.37 11.82 12.83
C THR A 467 -24.64 11.06 13.20
N ILE A 468 -25.80 11.62 12.86
CA ILE A 468 -27.12 11.03 13.07
C ILE A 468 -27.92 11.05 11.76
N GLY A 469 -28.84 10.10 11.61
CA GLY A 469 -29.72 10.05 10.43
C GLY A 469 -30.73 11.19 10.43
N GLU A 470 -31.25 11.54 9.25
CA GLU A 470 -32.32 12.53 9.12
C GLU A 470 -33.55 12.16 9.96
N GLY A 471 -34.11 13.15 10.65
CA GLY A 471 -35.29 13.01 11.53
C GLY A 471 -34.96 12.61 12.98
N ASP A 472 -33.70 12.37 13.31
CA ASP A 472 -33.28 12.02 14.67
C ASP A 472 -32.99 13.25 15.55
N ASN A 473 -34.03 13.98 15.96
CA ASN A 473 -33.85 15.30 16.57
C ASN A 473 -33.43 15.30 18.06
N LYS A 474 -32.94 14.18 18.60
CA LYS A 474 -32.74 14.02 20.06
C LYS A 474 -31.44 14.65 20.58
N LEU A 475 -30.42 14.78 19.73
CA LEU A 475 -29.19 15.53 20.05
C LEU A 475 -29.33 17.00 19.67
N THR A 476 -30.09 17.30 18.61
CA THR A 476 -30.35 18.66 18.12
C THR A 476 -31.35 19.43 18.99
N SER A 477 -32.03 18.77 19.94
CA SER A 477 -32.92 19.43 20.90
C SER A 477 -32.21 20.12 22.08
N LEU A 478 -30.89 19.93 22.23
CA LEU A 478 -30.11 20.63 23.24
C LEU A 478 -30.02 22.13 22.90
N SER A 479 -30.00 22.97 23.92
CA SER A 479 -29.84 24.43 23.79
C SER A 479 -28.55 24.91 24.45
N VAL A 480 -27.98 25.99 23.92
CA VAL A 480 -26.86 26.68 24.56
C VAL A 480 -27.29 27.11 25.97
N GLY A 481 -26.50 26.70 26.96
CA GLY A 481 -26.77 26.95 28.36
C GLY A 481 -27.41 25.80 29.13
N ASP A 482 -27.87 24.74 28.45
CA ASP A 482 -28.31 23.52 29.11
C ASP A 482 -27.19 22.93 29.97
N THR A 483 -27.57 22.31 31.08
CA THR A 483 -26.63 21.67 32.00
C THR A 483 -26.95 20.20 32.20
N PHE A 484 -25.92 19.39 32.36
CA PHE A 484 -26.08 17.97 32.66
C PHE A 484 -24.90 17.45 33.48
N GLU A 485 -25.13 16.32 34.14
CA GLU A 485 -24.13 15.66 34.98
C GLU A 485 -23.27 14.70 34.15
N VAL A 486 -21.96 14.76 34.36
CA VAL A 486 -20.99 13.85 33.73
C VAL A 486 -20.92 12.56 34.54
N SER A 487 -21.14 11.42 33.86
CA SER A 487 -21.10 10.10 34.50
C SER A 487 -19.67 9.63 34.82
N ASP A 488 -18.72 9.90 33.93
CA ASP A 488 -17.31 9.54 34.10
C ASP A 488 -16.38 10.65 33.61
N ILE A 489 -15.33 10.92 34.39
CA ILE A 489 -14.24 11.83 34.04
C ILE A 489 -12.97 11.00 34.07
N SER A 490 -12.36 10.80 32.92
CA SER A 490 -11.20 9.93 32.78
C SER A 490 -10.12 10.59 31.92
N VAL A 491 -8.92 10.03 31.98
CA VAL A 491 -7.85 10.38 31.05
C VAL A 491 -7.97 9.41 29.88
N SER A 492 -8.15 9.97 28.69
CA SER A 492 -8.11 9.24 27.44
C SER A 492 -6.76 9.43 26.79
N GLN A 493 -6.24 8.35 26.22
CA GLN A 493 -5.03 8.41 25.41
C GLN A 493 -5.47 8.55 23.95
N ILE A 494 -5.26 9.74 23.40
CA ILE A 494 -5.57 10.00 21.99
C ILE A 494 -4.28 9.85 21.21
N TRP A 495 -4.34 9.00 20.19
CA TRP A 495 -3.31 8.92 19.19
C TRP A 495 -3.43 10.16 18.32
N ARG A 496 -2.34 10.90 18.17
CA ARG A 496 -2.31 11.93 17.14
C ARG A 496 -2.43 11.22 15.80
N ASP A 497 -2.93 11.93 14.80
CA ASP A 497 -2.81 11.45 13.43
C ASP A 497 -1.32 11.43 13.08
N VAL A 498 -0.70 10.27 13.34
CA VAL A 498 0.71 10.07 13.15
C VAL A 498 0.93 9.43 11.80
N PRO A 499 1.96 9.89 11.07
CA PRO A 499 2.38 9.19 9.87
C PRO A 499 2.54 7.70 10.15
N GLN A 500 1.90 6.86 9.34
CA GLN A 500 2.05 5.41 9.37
C GLN A 500 2.85 4.94 8.17
N TYR A 501 3.56 3.83 8.32
CA TYR A 501 4.15 3.16 7.16
C TYR A 501 3.05 2.78 6.17
N TYR A 502 3.30 2.95 4.87
CA TYR A 502 2.36 2.51 3.85
C TYR A 502 2.06 1.02 4.01
N THR A 503 0.79 0.65 3.89
CA THR A 503 0.41 -0.75 3.80
C THR A 503 0.72 -1.27 2.40
N LEU A 504 0.93 -2.58 2.28
CA LEU A 504 1.17 -3.20 0.98
C LEU A 504 -0.04 -3.06 0.04
N SER A 505 -1.26 -3.16 0.58
CA SER A 505 -2.52 -3.02 -0.17
C SER A 505 -2.77 -1.58 -0.61
N SER A 506 -2.49 -0.58 0.25
CA SER A 506 -2.73 0.84 -0.08
C SER A 506 -1.68 1.47 -0.99
N LEU A 507 -0.50 0.86 -1.13
CA LEU A 507 0.61 1.45 -1.89
C LEU A 507 0.29 1.73 -3.37
N PRO A 508 -0.44 0.88 -4.13
CA PRO A 508 -0.89 1.21 -5.48
C PRO A 508 -1.74 2.48 -5.57
N LEU A 509 -2.58 2.75 -4.57
CA LEU A 509 -3.40 3.97 -4.52
C LEU A 509 -2.52 5.21 -4.32
N VAL A 510 -1.58 5.14 -3.37
CA VAL A 510 -0.58 6.20 -3.15
C VAL A 510 0.25 6.45 -4.40
N MET A 511 0.63 5.39 -5.12
CA MET A 511 1.34 5.50 -6.39
C MET A 511 0.48 6.19 -7.46
N GLN A 512 -0.81 5.85 -7.56
CA GLN A 512 -1.73 6.49 -8.51
C GLN A 512 -1.89 7.99 -8.21
N GLU A 513 -2.13 8.35 -6.95
CA GLU A 513 -2.25 9.75 -6.51
C GLU A 513 -0.97 10.56 -6.78
N ALA A 514 0.19 9.91 -6.68
CA ALA A 514 1.48 10.52 -7.01
C ALA A 514 1.81 10.52 -8.52
N GLY A 515 0.92 10.02 -9.39
CA GLY A 515 1.16 9.90 -10.83
C GLY A 515 2.25 8.88 -11.19
N LEU A 516 2.48 7.87 -10.35
CA LEU A 516 3.54 6.88 -10.50
C LEU A 516 3.02 5.55 -11.05
N GLY A 517 3.45 5.23 -12.28
CA GLY A 517 3.05 4.01 -12.98
C GLY A 517 1.59 4.03 -13.43
N THR A 518 1.19 2.97 -14.12
CA THR A 518 -0.17 2.78 -14.64
C THR A 518 -0.86 1.60 -13.95
N ALA A 519 -2.18 1.49 -14.08
CA ALA A 519 -2.94 0.32 -13.63
C ALA A 519 -2.30 -1.04 -13.99
N ALA A 520 -1.61 -1.12 -15.14
CA ALA A 520 -0.95 -2.34 -15.61
C ALA A 520 0.41 -2.67 -14.97
N THR A 521 1.06 -1.70 -14.30
CA THR A 521 2.48 -1.84 -13.90
C THR A 521 2.74 -1.69 -12.40
N ARG A 522 1.83 -1.07 -11.63
CA ARG A 522 2.09 -0.75 -10.21
C ARG A 522 2.37 -1.98 -9.34
N ASP A 523 1.61 -3.05 -9.51
CA ASP A 523 1.79 -4.31 -8.79
C ASP A 523 3.16 -4.93 -9.08
N THR A 524 3.58 -4.94 -10.35
CA THR A 524 4.88 -5.49 -10.77
C THR A 524 6.06 -4.66 -10.25
N VAL A 525 5.91 -3.33 -10.15
CA VAL A 525 6.91 -2.44 -9.55
C VAL A 525 7.09 -2.76 -8.07
N ILE A 526 6.00 -2.90 -7.32
CA ILE A 526 6.03 -3.23 -5.88
C ILE A 526 6.69 -4.60 -5.67
N ASP A 527 6.28 -5.61 -6.44
CA ASP A 527 6.86 -6.96 -6.39
C ASP A 527 8.36 -6.95 -6.74
N THR A 528 8.77 -6.10 -7.70
CA THR A 528 10.19 -5.92 -8.04
C THR A 528 10.98 -5.31 -6.88
N LEU A 529 10.46 -4.27 -6.21
CA LEU A 529 11.12 -3.67 -5.04
C LEU A 529 11.37 -4.70 -3.93
N LEU A 530 10.40 -5.58 -3.68
CA LEU A 530 10.48 -6.68 -2.71
C LEU A 530 11.51 -7.74 -3.14
N LYS A 531 11.43 -8.22 -4.39
CA LYS A 531 12.37 -9.22 -4.95
C LYS A 531 13.82 -8.73 -4.92
N ARG A 532 14.03 -7.44 -5.15
CA ARG A 532 15.36 -6.79 -5.18
C ARG A 532 15.87 -6.40 -3.79
N LYS A 533 15.08 -6.66 -2.74
CA LYS A 533 15.39 -6.36 -1.34
C LYS A 533 15.61 -4.87 -1.07
N TYR A 534 14.97 -3.99 -1.85
CA TYR A 534 14.98 -2.54 -1.60
C TYR A 534 13.98 -2.14 -0.54
N VAL A 535 12.89 -2.90 -0.44
CA VAL A 535 11.88 -2.78 0.61
C VAL A 535 11.65 -4.15 1.24
N ASP A 536 11.08 -4.15 2.44
CA ASP A 536 10.69 -5.34 3.19
C ASP A 536 9.31 -5.13 3.83
N ILE A 537 8.69 -6.22 4.28
CA ILE A 537 7.36 -6.20 4.88
C ILE A 537 7.48 -6.46 6.37
N ILE A 538 7.00 -5.51 7.18
CA ILE A 538 6.74 -5.70 8.61
C ILE A 538 5.25 -6.00 8.82
N HIS A 539 4.96 -6.73 9.89
CA HIS A 539 3.58 -7.02 10.29
C HIS A 539 3.31 -6.34 11.63
N GLU A 540 2.29 -5.47 11.66
CA GLU A 540 1.84 -4.77 12.85
C GLU A 540 0.31 -4.92 12.94
N GLY A 541 -0.19 -5.48 14.04
CA GLY A 541 -1.64 -5.70 14.19
C GLY A 541 -2.29 -6.63 13.15
N GLY A 542 -1.51 -7.43 12.41
CA GLY A 542 -1.99 -8.25 11.29
C GLY A 542 -1.91 -7.55 9.92
N VAL A 543 -1.56 -6.27 9.89
CA VAL A 543 -1.42 -5.46 8.67
C VAL A 543 0.00 -5.56 8.13
N LYS A 544 0.13 -5.72 6.81
CA LYS A 544 1.41 -5.77 6.09
C LYS A 544 1.85 -4.35 5.74
N HIS A 545 2.83 -3.80 6.46
CA HIS A 545 3.43 -2.50 6.11
C HIS A 545 4.72 -2.68 5.32
N VAL A 546 4.96 -1.77 4.38
CA VAL A 546 6.14 -1.73 3.53
C VAL A 546 7.14 -0.73 4.10
N ILE A 547 8.36 -1.19 4.34
CA ILE A 547 9.46 -0.36 4.85
C ILE A 547 10.68 -0.41 3.95
N ILE A 548 11.43 0.68 3.88
CA ILE A 548 12.69 0.73 3.14
C ILE A 548 13.80 -0.04 3.87
N THR A 549 14.61 -0.80 3.13
CA THR A 549 15.79 -1.50 3.67
C THR A 549 17.04 -0.62 3.58
N GLN A 550 18.11 -1.03 4.26
CA GLN A 550 19.42 -0.40 4.09
C GLN A 550 19.95 -0.46 2.63
N ARG A 551 19.61 -1.51 1.86
CA ARG A 551 19.93 -1.60 0.43
C ARG A 551 19.16 -0.56 -0.37
N GLY A 552 17.87 -0.38 -0.07
CA GLY A 552 17.03 0.63 -0.70
C GLY A 552 17.54 2.05 -0.42
N LEU A 553 17.87 2.35 0.84
CA LEU A 553 18.46 3.63 1.23
C LEU A 553 19.80 3.88 0.51
N ALA A 554 20.69 2.89 0.48
CA ALA A 554 21.97 2.99 -0.22
C ALA A 554 21.82 3.19 -1.73
N LEU A 555 20.78 2.63 -2.35
CA LEU A 555 20.47 2.92 -3.75
C LEU A 555 20.05 4.38 -3.89
N LEU A 556 19.15 4.87 -3.04
CA LEU A 556 18.73 6.26 -3.08
C LEU A 556 19.87 7.25 -2.82
N THR A 557 20.97 6.89 -2.15
CA THR A 557 22.10 7.81 -1.97
C THR A 557 22.94 7.99 -3.24
N ILE A 558 23.04 6.98 -4.10
CA ILE A 558 23.92 7.02 -5.29
C ILE A 558 23.22 7.53 -6.55
N ILE A 559 21.90 7.58 -6.55
CA ILE A 559 21.11 8.08 -7.69
C ILE A 559 21.03 9.62 -7.63
N PRO A 560 21.02 10.37 -8.73
CA PRO A 560 20.73 11.80 -8.74
C PRO A 560 19.28 12.13 -8.39
N LEU A 561 19.01 13.31 -7.81
CA LEU A 561 17.66 13.69 -7.37
C LEU A 561 16.63 13.62 -8.52
N GLU A 562 17.00 14.07 -9.73
CA GLU A 562 16.13 14.07 -10.92
C GLU A 562 15.57 12.69 -11.32
N PHE A 563 16.22 11.58 -10.91
CA PHE A 563 15.74 10.21 -11.17
C PHE A 563 14.90 9.64 -10.02
N LYS A 564 14.81 10.34 -8.88
CA LYS A 564 14.08 9.89 -7.68
C LYS A 564 12.74 10.57 -7.53
N THR A 565 12.43 11.55 -8.36
CA THR A 565 11.26 12.40 -8.15
C THR A 565 10.11 11.98 -9.10
N PRO A 566 8.84 12.14 -8.69
CA PRO A 566 7.70 11.77 -9.53
C PRO A 566 7.59 12.62 -10.80
N GLU A 567 8.18 13.81 -10.82
CA GLU A 567 8.11 14.77 -11.93
C GLU A 567 8.68 14.18 -13.22
N LEU A 568 9.75 13.37 -13.16
CA LEU A 568 10.28 12.71 -14.35
C LEU A 568 9.26 11.69 -14.91
N THR A 569 8.57 10.97 -14.03
CA THR A 569 7.51 10.03 -14.44
C THR A 569 6.32 10.78 -15.04
N ALA A 570 5.91 11.90 -14.43
CA ALA A 570 4.85 12.75 -14.95
C ALA A 570 5.21 13.38 -16.31
N GLU A 571 6.44 13.87 -16.49
CA GLU A 571 6.95 14.38 -17.77
C GLU A 571 6.85 13.32 -18.87
N TRP A 572 7.20 12.06 -18.53
CA TRP A 572 7.06 10.96 -19.48
C TRP A 572 5.61 10.71 -19.83
N GLU A 573 4.71 10.57 -18.85
CA GLU A 573 3.31 10.29 -19.13
C GLU A 573 2.65 11.40 -19.95
N ASN A 574 3.01 12.66 -19.73
CA ASN A 574 2.56 13.78 -20.56
C ASN A 574 3.02 13.64 -22.03
N LYS A 575 4.31 13.40 -22.28
CA LYS A 575 4.82 13.21 -23.65
C LYS A 575 4.25 11.96 -24.32
N LEU A 576 4.03 10.89 -23.57
CA LEU A 576 3.40 9.68 -24.09
C LEU A 576 1.92 9.92 -24.43
N ASN A 577 1.20 10.72 -23.64
CA ASN A 577 -0.16 11.16 -23.95
C ASN A 577 -0.19 12.04 -25.21
N GLU A 578 0.77 12.95 -25.39
CA GLU A 578 0.90 13.77 -26.60
C GLU A 578 1.11 12.91 -27.86
N ILE A 579 1.95 11.88 -27.77
CA ILE A 579 2.13 10.91 -28.86
C ILE A 579 0.82 10.17 -29.14
N GLU A 580 0.11 9.72 -28.10
CA GLU A 580 -1.15 8.97 -28.23
C GLU A 580 -2.28 9.80 -28.84
N GLN A 581 -2.40 11.08 -28.49
CA GLN A 581 -3.48 11.95 -28.97
C GLN A 581 -3.24 12.48 -30.38
N CYS A 582 -2.06 12.23 -30.95
CA CYS A 582 -1.71 12.72 -32.27
C CYS A 582 -2.47 11.95 -33.37
N SER A 583 -3.24 12.68 -34.17
CA SER A 583 -3.97 12.12 -35.32
C SER A 583 -3.07 11.89 -36.54
N ASP A 584 -1.98 12.65 -36.65
CA ASP A 584 -1.01 12.53 -37.74
C ASP A 584 0.12 11.57 -37.34
N MET A 585 0.23 10.45 -38.06
CA MET A 585 1.19 9.40 -37.74
C MET A 585 2.65 9.81 -38.01
N GLU A 586 2.92 10.74 -38.91
CA GLU A 586 4.30 11.24 -39.13
C GLU A 586 4.73 12.12 -37.95
N VAL A 587 3.82 12.96 -37.46
CA VAL A 587 4.05 13.79 -36.27
C VAL A 587 4.20 12.91 -35.03
N ALA A 588 3.34 11.90 -34.87
CA ALA A 588 3.42 10.94 -33.77
C ALA A 588 4.78 10.21 -33.74
N ASP A 589 5.30 9.76 -34.89
CA ASP A 589 6.61 9.11 -34.95
C ASP A 589 7.76 10.09 -34.64
N LYS A 590 7.66 11.34 -35.10
CA LYS A 590 8.65 12.37 -34.77
C LYS A 590 8.71 12.60 -33.25
N LEU A 591 7.56 12.80 -32.60
CA LEU A 591 7.46 12.96 -31.14
C LEU A 591 8.00 11.73 -30.40
N ARG A 592 7.70 10.53 -30.89
CA ARG A 592 8.25 9.26 -30.38
C ARG A 592 9.78 9.27 -30.42
N ARG A 593 10.40 9.64 -31.55
CA ARG A 593 11.87 9.69 -31.69
C ARG A 593 12.51 10.74 -30.78
N GLU A 594 11.94 11.94 -30.70
CA GLU A 594 12.40 13.01 -29.81
C GLU A 594 12.35 12.59 -28.34
N PHE A 595 11.25 11.94 -27.93
CA PHE A 595 11.10 11.37 -26.60
C PHE A 595 12.21 10.35 -26.30
N VAL A 596 12.40 9.34 -27.16
CA VAL A 596 13.41 8.30 -26.95
C VAL A 596 14.82 8.91 -26.86
N SER A 597 15.14 9.85 -27.77
CA SER A 597 16.43 10.54 -27.75
C SER A 597 16.69 11.26 -26.43
N GLY A 598 15.74 12.05 -25.93
CA GLY A 598 15.88 12.76 -24.67
C GLY A 598 15.99 11.85 -23.45
N VAL A 599 15.29 10.71 -23.45
CA VAL A 599 15.43 9.69 -22.39
C VAL A 599 16.82 9.09 -22.37
N PHE A 600 17.32 8.66 -23.53
CA PHE A 600 18.65 8.08 -23.62
C PHE A 600 19.75 9.07 -23.23
N ASP A 601 19.58 10.37 -23.47
CA ASP A 601 20.53 11.40 -23.02
C ASP A 601 20.61 11.46 -21.49
N LYS A 602 19.45 11.48 -20.82
CA LYS A 602 19.39 11.45 -19.35
C LYS A 602 20.01 10.17 -18.80
N VAL A 603 19.65 9.01 -19.34
CA VAL A 603 20.15 7.73 -18.82
C VAL A 603 21.64 7.53 -19.13
N GLN A 604 22.14 8.02 -20.26
CA GLN A 604 23.57 8.03 -20.58
C GLN A 604 24.35 8.87 -19.59
N TYR A 605 23.82 10.03 -19.17
CA TYR A 605 24.41 10.82 -18.09
C TYR A 605 24.53 9.99 -16.81
N LEU A 606 23.47 9.25 -16.42
CA LEU A 606 23.50 8.37 -15.25
C LEU A 606 24.56 7.27 -15.37
N CYS A 607 24.69 6.62 -16.53
CA CYS A 607 25.75 5.63 -16.79
C CYS A 607 27.16 6.23 -16.62
N ARG A 608 27.39 7.44 -17.14
CA ARG A 608 28.67 8.15 -16.98
C ARG A 608 28.99 8.44 -15.51
N LEU A 609 28.00 8.83 -14.70
CA LEU A 609 28.21 9.02 -13.26
C LEU A 609 28.65 7.72 -12.58
N PHE A 610 28.04 6.59 -12.95
CA PHE A 610 28.45 5.30 -12.41
C PHE A 610 29.87 4.91 -12.81
N ASN A 611 30.22 5.08 -14.09
CA ASN A 611 31.53 4.72 -14.61
C ASN A 611 32.67 5.59 -14.06
N THR A 612 32.42 6.88 -13.88
CA THR A 612 33.42 7.83 -13.37
C THR A 612 33.50 7.85 -11.83
N GLY A 613 32.58 7.18 -11.14
CA GLY A 613 32.46 7.25 -9.68
C GLY A 613 31.99 8.61 -9.17
N GLN A 614 31.58 9.54 -10.05
CA GLN A 614 31.06 10.86 -9.71
C GLN A 614 29.58 10.76 -9.28
N MET A 615 29.30 10.01 -8.22
CA MET A 615 27.91 9.80 -7.78
C MET A 615 27.43 10.98 -6.93
N ASN A 616 27.05 12.05 -7.61
CA ASN A 616 26.12 13.10 -7.17
C ASN A 616 25.89 14.11 -8.33
N PRO A 617 24.65 14.54 -8.61
CA PRO A 617 24.40 15.67 -9.50
C PRO A 617 24.95 16.95 -8.86
N LYS A 618 25.33 17.90 -9.72
CA LYS A 618 25.98 19.17 -9.38
C LYS A 618 25.55 19.74 -8.02
N THR A 619 26.59 19.92 -7.21
CA THR A 619 26.66 20.54 -5.90
C THR A 619 25.92 21.87 -5.83
N SER A 620 25.04 22.02 -4.83
CA SER A 620 24.81 23.35 -4.28
C SER A 620 26.13 23.82 -3.68
N THR A 621 26.72 24.87 -4.23
CA THR A 621 27.90 25.56 -3.70
C THR A 621 27.55 26.47 -2.53
N ALA A 622 26.29 26.46 -2.07
CA ALA A 622 25.86 27.28 -0.95
C ALA A 622 26.72 26.94 0.29
N PRO A 623 27.36 27.95 0.90
CA PRO A 623 28.23 27.74 2.04
C PRO A 623 27.47 27.01 3.16
N ALA A 624 28.10 26.01 3.76
CA ALA A 624 27.55 25.29 4.89
C ALA A 624 27.38 26.24 6.08
N GLY A 625 26.13 26.47 6.48
CA GLY A 625 25.83 27.16 7.73
C GLY A 625 26.34 26.37 8.95
N ASP A 626 26.54 27.07 10.07
CA ASP A 626 27.13 26.50 11.30
C ASP A 626 26.39 25.27 11.83
N SER A 627 25.07 25.20 11.60
CA SER A 627 24.25 24.04 11.97
C SER A 627 24.72 22.74 11.29
N HIS A 628 24.97 22.80 9.97
CA HIS A 628 25.40 21.64 9.19
C HIS A 628 26.81 21.19 9.56
N LYS A 629 27.74 22.13 9.77
CA LYS A 629 29.11 21.84 10.23
C LYS A 629 29.14 21.24 11.64
N LYS A 630 28.28 21.73 12.54
CA LYS A 630 28.12 21.14 13.89
C LYS A 630 27.63 19.70 13.83
N GLN A 631 26.68 19.40 12.94
CA GLN A 631 26.19 18.02 12.76
C GLN A 631 27.30 17.10 12.24
N VAL A 632 28.09 17.53 11.27
CA VAL A 632 29.24 16.77 10.72
C VAL A 632 30.28 16.49 11.79
N SER A 633 30.70 17.53 12.53
CA SER A 633 31.68 17.41 13.61
C SER A 633 31.21 16.44 14.70
N LEU A 634 29.94 16.55 15.09
CA LEU A 634 29.33 15.64 16.05
C LEU A 634 29.31 14.21 15.53
N ARG A 635 28.92 14.01 14.26
CA ARG A 635 28.84 12.68 13.63
C ARG A 635 30.21 12.02 13.52
N ALA A 636 31.23 12.78 13.12
CA ALA A 636 32.61 12.30 13.01
C ALA A 636 33.18 11.92 14.38
N SER A 637 32.93 12.74 15.40
CA SER A 637 33.30 12.44 16.79
C SER A 637 32.62 11.16 17.30
N GLN A 638 31.33 10.98 17.03
CA GLN A 638 30.57 9.80 17.44
C GLN A 638 31.03 8.51 16.75
N LEU A 639 31.52 8.61 15.52
CA LEU A 639 32.04 7.50 14.71
C LEU A 639 33.56 7.30 14.82
N ASN A 640 34.24 8.14 15.61
CA ASN A 640 35.69 8.16 15.76
C ASN A 640 36.44 8.32 14.42
N ILE A 641 35.85 9.07 13.48
CA ILE A 641 36.43 9.39 12.17
C ILE A 641 37.21 10.69 12.32
N LYS A 642 38.51 10.66 12.03
CA LYS A 642 39.30 11.89 11.92
C LYS A 642 38.90 12.59 10.62
N ILE A 643 38.34 13.78 10.76
CA ILE A 643 37.96 14.63 9.64
C ILE A 643 38.65 15.99 9.76
N ASP A 644 39.01 16.59 8.64
CA ASP A 644 39.37 17.99 8.59
C ASP A 644 38.10 18.81 8.33
N MET A 645 37.72 19.66 9.28
CA MET A 645 36.53 20.52 9.15
C MET A 645 36.66 21.54 8.01
N SER A 646 37.89 21.80 7.52
CA SER A 646 38.15 22.66 6.37
C SER A 646 37.59 22.10 5.06
N GLU A 647 37.33 20.79 4.99
CA GLU A 647 36.80 20.11 3.81
C GLU A 647 35.27 20.26 3.64
N PHE A 648 34.55 20.74 4.66
CA PHE A 648 33.08 20.85 4.67
C PHE A 648 32.60 22.29 4.44
N VAL A 649 33.00 22.87 3.31
CA VAL A 649 32.73 24.27 2.95
C VAL A 649 31.28 24.49 2.53
N THR A 650 30.64 23.50 1.91
CA THR A 650 29.30 23.60 1.31
C THR A 650 28.27 22.75 2.07
N THR A 651 27.00 23.18 2.04
CA THR A 651 25.89 22.43 2.67
C THR A 651 25.81 21.00 2.14
N GLN A 652 26.14 20.81 0.86
CA GLN A 652 26.18 19.49 0.22
C GLN A 652 27.26 18.59 0.81
N GLN A 653 28.49 19.08 0.99
CA GLN A 653 29.57 18.30 1.63
C GLN A 653 29.19 17.86 3.04
N CYS A 654 28.51 18.71 3.80
CA CYS A 654 27.99 18.33 5.10
C CYS A 654 26.91 17.24 5.00
N HIS A 655 25.97 17.39 4.07
CA HIS A 655 24.89 16.44 3.87
C HIS A 655 25.41 15.07 3.40
N ASP A 656 26.35 15.06 2.44
CA ASP A 656 26.99 13.85 1.92
C ASP A 656 27.75 13.11 3.02
N PHE A 657 28.49 13.82 3.87
CA PHE A 657 29.16 13.21 5.02
C PHE A 657 28.18 12.58 6.00
N LEU A 658 27.08 13.28 6.31
CA LEU A 658 26.07 12.80 7.26
C LEU A 658 25.28 11.60 6.73
N LEU A 659 25.08 11.52 5.43
CA LEU A 659 24.44 10.37 4.77
C LEU A 659 25.39 9.18 4.63
N ALA A 660 26.65 9.42 4.25
CA ALA A 660 27.67 8.38 4.12
C ALA A 660 28.08 7.78 5.47
N ASN A 661 27.90 8.54 6.55
CA ASN A 661 28.29 8.16 7.90
C ASN A 661 27.06 8.18 8.83
N PRO A 662 26.06 7.31 8.62
CA PRO A 662 24.90 7.23 9.51
C PRO A 662 25.35 6.84 10.93
N LEU A 663 24.58 7.26 11.94
CA LEU A 663 24.86 6.83 13.32
C LEU A 663 24.80 5.29 13.40
N PRO A 664 25.81 4.63 14.00
CA PRO A 664 25.60 3.30 14.53
C PRO A 664 24.60 3.44 15.67
N PHE A 665 23.77 2.43 15.90
CA PHE A 665 22.94 2.34 17.11
C PHE A 665 23.74 2.76 18.34
N HIS A 666 23.09 3.53 19.22
CA HIS A 666 23.76 4.13 20.36
C HIS A 666 24.45 3.03 21.18
N SER A 667 25.73 3.21 21.49
CA SER A 667 26.53 2.30 22.33
C SER A 667 25.86 1.98 23.68
N ARG A 668 25.01 2.87 24.21
CA ARG A 668 24.16 2.62 25.39
C ARG A 668 23.13 1.51 25.17
N GLU A 669 22.57 1.36 23.97
CA GLU A 669 21.63 0.30 23.61
C GLU A 669 22.35 -1.04 23.42
N LYS A 670 23.56 -1.03 22.85
CA LYS A 670 24.45 -2.21 22.76
C LYS A 670 24.86 -2.74 24.14
N ILE A 671 25.16 -1.84 25.08
CA ILE A 671 25.48 -2.16 26.49
C ILE A 671 24.24 -2.63 27.26
N ALA A 672 23.06 -2.03 27.03
CA ALA A 672 21.79 -2.46 27.61
C ALA A 672 21.39 -3.88 27.14
N LEU A 673 21.68 -4.25 25.89
CA LEU A 673 21.44 -5.59 25.35
C LEU A 673 22.46 -6.62 25.86
N GLY A 674 23.75 -6.27 25.90
CA GLY A 674 24.79 -7.16 26.46
C GLY A 674 24.58 -7.46 27.95
N SER A 675 24.11 -6.48 28.72
CA SER A 675 23.79 -6.65 30.15
C SER A 675 22.54 -7.51 30.43
N THR A 676 21.79 -7.91 29.39
CA THR A 676 20.67 -8.87 29.50
C THR A 676 21.04 -10.31 29.13
N GLY A 677 22.32 -10.59 28.85
CA GLY A 677 22.83 -11.95 28.64
C GLY A 677 22.69 -12.49 27.20
N HIS A 678 22.52 -11.60 26.21
CA HIS A 678 22.54 -11.97 24.80
C HIS A 678 23.97 -11.89 24.24
N ILE A 679 24.40 -12.92 23.50
CA ILE A 679 25.66 -12.94 22.75
C ILE A 679 25.49 -12.00 21.54
N VAL A 680 26.38 -11.02 21.42
CA VAL A 680 26.45 -10.11 20.28
C VAL A 680 27.61 -10.59 19.42
N ASP A 681 27.30 -11.14 18.25
CA ASP A 681 28.29 -11.58 17.28
C ASP A 681 28.72 -10.38 16.40
N ASP A 682 30.00 -10.29 16.08
CA ASP A 682 30.67 -9.11 15.49
C ASP A 682 30.62 -9.07 13.95
N GLU A 683 29.93 -10.02 13.31
CA GLU A 683 29.78 -10.02 11.86
C GLU A 683 28.40 -9.53 11.41
N THR A 684 28.42 -8.50 10.55
CA THR A 684 27.33 -7.77 9.89
C THR A 684 26.68 -6.61 10.68
N LEU A 685 26.82 -5.40 10.10
CA LEU A 685 25.86 -4.29 10.20
C LEU A 685 24.45 -4.82 9.92
N ARG A 686 23.80 -5.42 10.91
CA ARG A 686 22.41 -5.90 10.78
C ARG A 686 21.49 -4.78 11.21
N ASP A 687 20.82 -4.23 10.21
CA ASP A 687 19.62 -3.41 10.32
C ASP A 687 18.70 -3.95 11.43
N THR A 688 18.46 -3.14 12.47
CA THR A 688 17.58 -3.53 13.59
C THR A 688 16.15 -3.79 13.11
N ARG A 689 15.74 -3.21 11.98
CA ARG A 689 14.47 -3.53 11.31
C ARG A 689 14.50 -4.96 10.79
N GLN A 690 15.57 -5.41 10.12
CA GLN A 690 15.68 -6.82 9.72
C GLN A 690 15.72 -7.77 10.92
N VAL A 691 16.29 -7.37 12.05
CA VAL A 691 16.27 -8.17 13.29
C VAL A 691 14.85 -8.24 13.88
N ALA A 692 14.09 -7.15 13.84
CA ALA A 692 12.67 -7.12 14.22
C ALA A 692 11.79 -7.90 13.24
N ILE A 693 12.03 -7.77 11.93
CA ILE A 693 11.37 -8.51 10.84
C ILE A 693 11.64 -10.01 10.97
N ARG A 694 12.90 -10.43 11.16
CA ARG A 694 13.23 -11.85 11.38
C ARG A 694 12.63 -12.39 12.67
N ARG A 695 12.46 -11.56 13.71
CA ARG A 695 11.72 -11.94 14.93
C ARG A 695 10.22 -12.11 14.67
N ASN A 696 9.61 -11.28 13.82
CA ASN A 696 8.20 -11.38 13.45
C ASN A 696 7.91 -12.49 12.41
N GLN A 697 8.77 -12.69 11.41
CA GLN A 697 8.65 -13.75 10.39
C GLN A 697 8.96 -15.14 10.96
N ASN A 698 9.89 -15.25 11.92
CA ASN A 698 10.14 -16.49 12.65
C ASN A 698 9.27 -16.65 13.90
N ALA A 699 8.11 -16.00 13.97
CA ALA A 699 7.13 -16.26 15.02
C ALA A 699 6.46 -17.64 14.90
N LYS A 700 7.22 -18.71 14.60
CA LYS A 700 7.03 -19.94 15.36
C LYS A 700 7.51 -19.61 16.76
N ALA A 701 6.61 -19.67 17.73
CA ALA A 701 6.91 -19.29 19.10
C ALA A 701 8.29 -19.84 19.53
N ALA A 702 9.25 -18.94 19.71
CA ALA A 702 10.62 -19.33 20.03
C ALA A 702 10.58 -20.28 21.26
N PRO A 703 11.33 -21.39 21.27
CA PRO A 703 11.34 -22.26 22.43
C PRO A 703 11.81 -21.47 23.67
N PRO A 704 11.25 -21.78 24.85
CA PRO A 704 11.66 -21.11 26.09
C PRO A 704 13.16 -21.29 26.33
N SER A 705 13.81 -20.25 26.83
CA SER A 705 15.24 -20.33 27.17
C SER A 705 15.50 -21.40 28.26
N PRO A 706 16.72 -21.94 28.38
CA PRO A 706 17.06 -22.89 29.44
C PRO A 706 16.73 -22.35 30.85
N GLN A 707 16.96 -21.05 31.09
CA GLN A 707 16.59 -20.39 32.34
C GLN A 707 15.07 -20.28 32.54
N GLN A 708 14.29 -19.98 31.49
CA GLN A 708 12.83 -19.96 31.56
C GLN A 708 12.29 -21.36 31.88
N MET A 709 12.79 -22.40 31.22
CA MET A 709 12.40 -23.78 31.50
C MET A 709 12.78 -24.24 32.90
N LEU A 710 13.97 -23.87 33.38
CA LEU A 710 14.42 -24.20 34.73
C LEU A 710 13.54 -23.50 35.79
N THR A 711 13.21 -22.23 35.55
CA THR A 711 12.29 -21.46 36.40
C THR A 711 10.88 -22.05 36.39
N ALA A 712 10.35 -22.40 35.22
CA ALA A 712 9.04 -23.05 35.06
C ALA A 712 8.98 -24.40 35.78
N ASN A 713 10.01 -25.24 35.64
CA ASN A 713 10.09 -26.55 36.31
C ASN A 713 10.16 -26.41 37.84
N GLN A 714 10.99 -25.49 38.35
CA GLN A 714 11.11 -25.24 39.79
C GLN A 714 9.81 -24.72 40.41
N LEU A 715 9.15 -23.77 39.73
CA LEU A 715 7.89 -23.23 40.19
C LEU A 715 6.76 -24.25 40.08
N ALA A 716 6.71 -25.02 38.99
CA ALA A 716 5.76 -26.11 38.80
C ALA A 716 5.81 -27.15 39.93
N LEU A 717 7.02 -27.55 40.34
CA LEU A 717 7.24 -28.42 41.51
C LEU A 717 6.72 -27.77 42.80
N THR A 718 6.98 -26.47 42.98
CA THR A 718 6.55 -25.73 44.17
C THR A 718 5.03 -25.64 44.31
N VAL A 719 4.29 -25.55 43.20
CA VAL A 719 2.81 -25.45 43.19
C VAL A 719 2.09 -26.72 42.75
N LYS A 720 2.80 -27.84 42.62
CA LYS A 720 2.29 -29.15 42.20
C LYS A 720 1.53 -29.13 40.85
N LEU A 721 2.03 -28.36 39.87
CA LEU A 721 1.51 -28.37 38.51
C LEU A 721 2.50 -29.08 37.56
N LYS A 722 2.01 -29.64 36.46
CA LYS A 722 2.88 -30.14 35.38
C LYS A 722 3.06 -29.06 34.32
N VAL A 723 4.27 -28.93 33.78
CA VAL A 723 4.55 -27.99 32.67
C VAL A 723 3.82 -28.47 31.40
N PRO A 724 2.87 -27.69 30.85
CA PRO A 724 2.11 -28.08 29.66
C PRO A 724 3.03 -28.28 28.44
N PRO A 725 2.69 -29.19 27.50
CA PRO A 725 3.47 -29.39 26.28
C PRO A 725 3.68 -28.10 25.47
N ALA A 726 2.67 -27.22 25.43
CA ALA A 726 2.75 -25.92 24.78
C ALA A 726 3.78 -24.98 25.44
N ALA A 727 3.89 -25.01 26.78
CA ALA A 727 4.87 -24.23 27.53
C ALA A 727 6.32 -24.71 27.32
N LYS A 728 6.52 -25.94 26.85
CA LYS A 728 7.85 -26.45 26.47
C LYS A 728 8.27 -26.05 25.05
N LYS A 729 7.31 -25.65 24.22
CA LYS A 729 7.53 -25.32 22.79
C LYS A 729 7.49 -23.82 22.50
N SER A 730 7.01 -23.00 23.44
CA SER A 730 6.82 -21.55 23.26
C SER A 730 7.26 -20.77 24.51
N ALA A 731 8.14 -19.79 24.33
CA ALA A 731 8.61 -18.88 25.37
C ALA A 731 7.48 -18.07 25.98
N GLN A 732 6.51 -17.63 25.16
CA GLN A 732 5.31 -16.92 25.61
C GLN A 732 4.44 -17.83 26.49
N LYS A 733 4.16 -19.07 26.05
CA LYS A 733 3.37 -20.03 26.84
C LYS A 733 4.11 -20.48 28.12
N CYS A 734 5.45 -20.54 28.08
CA CYS A 734 6.27 -20.77 29.25
C CYS A 734 6.18 -19.61 30.25
N HIS A 735 6.22 -18.37 29.77
CA HIS A 735 6.05 -17.17 30.61
C HIS A 735 4.65 -17.11 31.24
N GLU A 736 3.58 -17.34 30.47
CA GLU A 736 2.20 -17.43 30.97
C GLU A 736 2.08 -18.51 32.07
N PHE A 737 2.71 -19.67 31.87
CA PHE A 737 2.73 -20.75 32.85
C PHE A 737 3.55 -20.42 34.10
N ILE A 738 4.67 -19.70 33.97
CA ILE A 738 5.45 -19.17 35.10
C ILE A 738 4.59 -18.20 35.92
N GLN A 739 3.89 -17.26 35.28
CA GLN A 739 3.00 -16.32 35.96
C GLN A 739 1.86 -17.04 36.68
N LEU A 740 1.27 -18.07 36.06
CA LEU A 740 0.27 -18.93 36.69
C LEU A 740 0.83 -19.59 37.95
N CYS A 741 2.04 -20.16 37.89
CA CYS A 741 2.69 -20.78 39.05
C CYS A 741 3.02 -19.74 40.14
N MET A 742 3.44 -18.54 39.77
CA MET A 742 3.70 -17.46 40.72
C MET A 742 2.43 -17.00 41.43
N SER A 743 1.31 -16.92 40.72
CA SER A 743 0.00 -16.55 41.29
C SER A 743 -0.55 -17.60 42.26
N LYS A 744 -0.26 -18.89 42.05
CA LYS A 744 -0.71 -20.02 42.88
C LYS A 744 0.22 -20.34 44.04
N ARG A 745 1.32 -19.61 44.20
CA ARG A 745 2.31 -19.87 45.25
C ARG A 745 1.75 -19.44 46.61
N ALA A 746 1.86 -20.32 47.61
CA ALA A 746 1.52 -19.96 48.99
C ALA A 746 2.49 -18.87 49.52
N PRO A 747 2.01 -17.95 50.38
CA PRO A 747 2.89 -16.98 51.05
C PRO A 747 3.88 -17.70 51.97
N SER A 748 5.12 -17.23 52.03
CA SER A 748 6.13 -17.87 52.88
C SER A 748 5.84 -17.65 54.37
N PRO A 749 6.34 -18.51 55.28
CA PRO A 749 6.19 -18.32 56.72
C PRO A 749 6.67 -16.94 57.21
N ASN A 750 7.77 -16.43 56.62
CA ASN A 750 8.28 -15.10 56.91
C ASN A 750 7.34 -14.00 56.43
N GLN A 751 6.77 -14.11 55.23
CA GLN A 751 5.77 -13.14 54.73
C GLN A 751 4.52 -13.11 55.61
N LEU A 752 4.04 -14.26 56.05
CA LEU A 752 2.92 -14.37 57.00
C LEU A 752 3.28 -13.77 58.37
N LYS A 753 4.48 -14.01 58.87
CA LYS A 753 4.96 -13.43 60.13
C LYS A 753 5.06 -11.90 60.04
N THR A 754 5.60 -11.38 58.94
CA THR A 754 5.73 -9.93 58.71
C THR A 754 4.38 -9.25 58.60
N VAL A 755 3.43 -9.78 57.81
CA VAL A 755 2.11 -9.14 57.65
C VAL A 755 1.30 -9.21 58.95
N LYS A 756 1.35 -10.33 59.69
CA LYS A 756 0.67 -10.46 60.99
C LYS A 756 1.27 -9.53 62.05
N LYS A 757 2.59 -9.34 62.05
CA LYS A 757 3.26 -8.39 62.95
C LYS A 757 2.83 -6.95 62.66
N LEU A 758 2.91 -6.52 61.40
CA LEU A 758 2.51 -5.18 60.97
C LEU A 758 1.02 -4.90 61.22
N ALA A 759 0.17 -5.90 60.99
CA ALA A 759 -1.26 -5.77 61.23
C ALA A 759 -1.60 -5.63 62.73
N ARG A 760 -0.90 -6.35 63.61
CA ARG A 760 -1.04 -6.16 65.08
C ARG A 760 -0.57 -4.79 65.52
N GLU A 761 0.57 -4.32 65.02
CA GLU A 761 1.12 -3.00 65.35
C GLU A 761 0.20 -1.83 64.92
N LEU A 762 -0.68 -2.06 63.95
CA LEU A 762 -1.58 -1.07 63.40
C LEU A 762 -3.06 -1.34 63.72
N GLU A 763 -3.34 -2.34 64.55
CA GLU A 763 -4.70 -2.80 64.88
C GLU A 763 -5.58 -3.10 63.65
N HIS A 764 -4.96 -3.54 62.56
CA HIS A 764 -5.66 -3.80 61.30
C HIS A 764 -6.12 -5.26 61.23
N PRO A 765 -7.44 -5.55 61.09
CA PRO A 765 -7.92 -6.92 60.95
C PRO A 765 -7.44 -7.54 59.64
N ILE A 766 -7.07 -8.83 59.65
CA ILE A 766 -6.69 -9.56 58.43
C ILE A 766 -7.74 -10.64 58.14
N PRO A 767 -8.51 -10.52 57.03
CA PRO A 767 -9.40 -11.59 56.59
C PRO A 767 -8.63 -12.90 56.34
N LYS A 768 -9.17 -14.03 56.79
CA LYS A 768 -8.51 -15.35 56.66
C LYS A 768 -8.20 -15.73 55.20
N GLU A 769 -8.98 -15.24 54.25
CA GLU A 769 -8.79 -15.47 52.81
C GLU A 769 -7.56 -14.76 52.23
N VAL A 770 -7.19 -13.61 52.80
CA VAL A 770 -6.00 -12.84 52.36
C VAL A 770 -4.72 -13.62 52.66
N LEU A 771 -4.69 -14.35 53.79
CA LEU A 771 -3.53 -15.14 54.22
C LEU A 771 -3.26 -16.38 53.34
N ARG A 772 -4.19 -16.74 52.43
CA ARG A 772 -4.03 -17.89 51.53
C ARG A 772 -3.37 -17.52 50.19
N SER A 773 -3.37 -16.24 49.80
CA SER A 773 -2.77 -15.76 48.56
C SER A 773 -1.50 -14.96 48.82
N ARG A 774 -0.37 -15.38 48.26
CA ARG A 774 0.91 -14.66 48.40
C ARG A 774 0.83 -13.24 47.86
N GLN A 775 0.11 -13.03 46.77
CA GLN A 775 -0.04 -11.71 46.15
C GLN A 775 -0.83 -10.76 47.06
N LYS A 776 -1.97 -11.23 47.60
CA LYS A 776 -2.75 -10.45 48.57
C LYS A 776 -1.97 -10.17 49.87
N VAL A 777 -1.14 -11.10 50.34
CA VAL A 777 -0.23 -10.89 51.50
C VAL A 777 0.81 -9.79 51.21
N ILE A 778 1.40 -9.77 50.01
CA ILE A 778 2.40 -8.75 49.62
C ILE A 778 1.76 -7.36 49.53
N GLU A 779 0.59 -7.25 48.88
CA GLU A 779 -0.15 -6.00 48.75
C GLU A 779 -0.59 -5.45 50.11
N LEU A 780 -1.13 -6.31 50.98
CA LEU A 780 -1.49 -5.90 52.34
C LEU A 780 -0.26 -5.45 53.13
N THR A 781 0.86 -6.17 53.02
CA THR A 781 2.13 -5.79 53.68
C THR A 781 2.63 -4.41 53.21
N LYS A 782 2.55 -4.12 51.91
CA LYS A 782 2.92 -2.80 51.36
C LYS A 782 2.00 -1.70 51.88
N THR A 783 0.70 -1.95 51.93
CA THR A 783 -0.31 -1.02 52.42
C THR A 783 -0.10 -0.70 53.90
N LEU A 784 0.09 -1.72 54.73
CA LEU A 784 0.37 -1.56 56.16
C LEU A 784 1.70 -0.81 56.41
N ARG A 785 2.75 -1.07 55.63
CA ARG A 785 4.01 -0.30 55.73
C ARG A 785 3.82 1.17 55.39
N LYS A 786 3.02 1.49 54.37
CA LYS A 786 2.68 2.89 54.04
C LYS A 786 1.93 3.56 55.19
N ILE A 787 0.92 2.89 55.77
CA ILE A 787 0.14 3.39 56.91
C ILE A 787 1.04 3.64 58.13
N LYS A 788 1.94 2.71 58.44
CA LYS A 788 2.91 2.86 59.53
C LYS A 788 3.82 4.06 59.29
N ASN A 789 4.36 4.22 58.09
CA ASN A 789 5.24 5.34 57.76
C ASN A 789 4.52 6.69 57.76
N SER A 790 3.22 6.74 57.46
CA SER A 790 2.42 7.96 57.58
C SER A 790 2.05 8.31 59.02
N ARG A 791 1.87 7.32 59.91
CA ARG A 791 1.62 7.54 61.35
C ARG A 791 2.87 7.98 62.13
N VAL A 792 4.06 7.70 61.63
CA VAL A 792 5.34 8.13 62.22
C VAL A 792 5.76 9.54 61.76
N LYS A 793 5.11 10.07 60.71
CA LYS A 793 5.37 11.42 60.16
C LYS A 793 4.37 12.49 60.62
N ARG A 794 3.28 12.10 61.27
CA ARG A 794 2.41 12.98 62.08
C ARG A 794 2.80 12.78 63.53
#